data_AF-A0AAN7VQM1-F1
#
_entry.id   AF-A0AAN7VQM1-F1
#
_cell.length_a   1.000
_cell.length_b   1.000
_cell.length_c   1.000
_cell.angle_alpha   90.00
_cell.angle_beta   90.00
_cell.angle_gamma   90.00
#
_symmetry.space_group_name_H-M   'P 1'
#
loop_
_entity.id
_entity.type
_entity.pdbx_description
1 polymer ?
#
loop_
_entity_poly.entity_id
_entity_poly.type
_entity_poly.pdbx_seq_one_letter_code
_entity_poly.pdbx_strand_id
1 'polypeptide(L)'
;MGSLPDLTQNKTVRILEDAERHGYGVIASIVYNVEHILGVVKAAENKRSPLIIQVFPWQVKFSDGLLVRTAADAASRASVPIAIHLDHCQDEALVKLAAETLPFDSIMVDMSHHEKAENLAKTKELVSYCHARGIATEAEPGRIEGGEDGVADTADMEGVLTTPEEVEEFIATGVDFLAPAVGNVHGEYGPKGPNLDFARLEKIRKQANGRVRIVLHGTNGFPDDVTRACITKGVSKINVNKLVLEDWNTHMRENASQMLLTQFMEEGVKHVVAMQEHQMDTRMSNVSLHHSFSPSEMAHVIVGSPAILLCAAMLYLALVRTLRYNRSNAVKREYPTRESYRNMTLEEAWKIQSRLAEVEFPTVFSSSVFFALFKVFLAIDQVEYRLTHHQTYGIPSVSRLLAATGQLTNVRTASKRAADTGVILTEVLLHHPSDPRAIDGIARMSFLHERYRRTGKISDEDMLYTLSLFVLEPVRWTKRIDWREVNEVERCAMGTYWCWLGEAMDIPYTALKSHGSGGWANGLHFLDELEEWSLGYEVGNMVSAETNKAVAKHTVDIALFNIPKVLHAVSFDLVSCLLEPRLRTAIMFERPSLLASLALKVIVALRKLLVRHFFLPRPYFLRKRWFSDELNADGRFNFEQYIAHPSYIRPTFYKRWSLNSWLIRMVGGSVPGDQGAEYCPQGYIITELGPDDMRGKGEHDMQATRDRLSRNGRIDCPFDRW
;
A
#
# COMPACT_ATOMS: atom_id res chain seq x y z
N MET A 1 22.49 -17.56 -27.86
CA MET A 1 23.17 -16.33 -27.40
C MET A 1 22.17 -15.19 -27.53
N GLY A 2 21.95 -14.42 -26.46
CA GLY A 2 21.26 -13.14 -26.60
C GLY A 2 22.14 -12.13 -27.33
N SER A 3 21.54 -11.11 -27.94
CA SER A 3 22.30 -9.95 -28.43
C SER A 3 23.01 -9.28 -27.26
N LEU A 4 24.26 -8.83 -27.46
CA LEU A 4 24.96 -8.00 -26.48
C LEU A 4 24.15 -6.71 -26.22
N PRO A 5 24.16 -6.17 -24.99
CA PRO A 5 23.52 -4.90 -24.68
C PRO A 5 24.06 -3.74 -25.53
N ASP A 6 23.18 -2.85 -25.96
CA ASP A 6 23.55 -1.63 -26.68
C ASP A 6 24.00 -0.54 -25.69
N LEU A 7 25.31 -0.31 -25.62
CA LEU A 7 25.90 0.70 -24.74
C LEU A 7 25.61 2.14 -25.15
N THR A 8 25.09 2.41 -26.35
CA THR A 8 24.62 3.77 -26.69
C THR A 8 23.42 4.19 -25.82
N GLN A 9 22.72 3.21 -25.22
CA GLN A 9 21.64 3.43 -24.26
C GLN A 9 22.11 3.49 -22.80
N ASN A 10 23.40 3.22 -22.53
CA ASN A 10 23.96 3.30 -21.17
C ASN A 10 23.87 4.73 -20.62
N LYS A 11 23.49 4.86 -19.34
CA LYS A 11 23.22 6.16 -18.74
C LYS A 11 24.45 7.05 -18.63
N THR A 12 25.60 6.50 -18.23
CA THR A 12 26.86 7.26 -18.14
C THR A 12 27.32 7.70 -19.52
N VAL A 13 27.27 6.81 -20.52
CA VAL A 13 27.62 7.15 -21.92
C VAL A 13 26.78 8.33 -22.41
N ARG A 14 25.45 8.26 -22.28
CA ARG A 14 24.54 9.33 -22.72
C ARG A 14 24.77 10.66 -22.00
N ILE A 15 25.06 10.64 -20.70
CA ILE A 15 25.37 11.85 -19.92
C ILE A 15 26.65 12.51 -20.44
N LEU A 16 27.71 11.74 -20.69
CA LEU A 16 28.98 12.29 -21.16
C LEU A 16 28.98 12.68 -22.64
N GLU A 17 28.16 12.02 -23.46
CA GLU A 17 27.90 12.41 -24.86
C GLU A 17 27.15 13.74 -24.99
N ASP A 18 26.20 14.01 -24.09
CA ASP A 18 25.49 15.29 -24.05
C ASP A 18 26.44 16.42 -23.59
N ALA A 19 27.24 16.14 -22.56
CA ALA A 19 28.26 17.04 -22.04
C ALA A 19 29.29 17.46 -23.10
N GLU A 20 29.85 16.48 -23.82
CA GLU A 20 30.82 16.74 -24.90
C GLU A 20 30.19 17.52 -26.07
N ARG A 21 28.93 17.23 -26.42
CA ARG A 21 28.19 17.88 -27.50
C ARG A 21 27.84 19.34 -27.21
N HIS A 22 27.53 19.65 -25.96
CA HIS A 22 27.10 20.98 -25.52
C HIS A 22 28.21 21.78 -24.81
N GLY A 23 29.41 21.20 -24.66
CA GLY A 23 30.61 21.90 -24.17
C GLY A 23 30.64 22.16 -22.66
N TYR A 24 30.07 21.26 -21.86
CA TYR A 24 30.10 21.34 -20.39
C TYR A 24 30.78 20.11 -19.74
N GLY A 25 31.20 20.25 -18.49
CA GLY A 25 31.77 19.14 -17.71
C GLY A 25 30.75 18.56 -16.74
N VAL A 26 30.59 17.24 -16.70
CA VAL A 26 29.76 16.55 -15.70
C VAL A 26 30.60 16.30 -14.46
N ILE A 27 30.07 16.73 -13.31
CA ILE A 27 30.68 16.41 -12.02
C ILE A 27 30.43 14.94 -11.71
N ALA A 28 31.50 14.24 -11.34
CA ALA A 28 31.46 12.91 -10.77
C ALA A 28 31.89 13.02 -9.30
N SER A 29 30.97 12.79 -8.36
CA SER A 29 31.17 13.08 -6.93
C SER A 29 31.26 11.80 -6.10
N ILE A 30 32.35 11.65 -5.34
CA ILE A 30 32.51 10.55 -4.37
C ILE A 30 31.56 10.74 -3.17
N VAL A 31 30.93 9.66 -2.72
CA VAL A 31 30.06 9.63 -1.53
C VAL A 31 30.44 8.50 -0.57
N TYR A 32 30.47 8.76 0.74
CA TYR A 32 30.86 7.76 1.77
C TYR A 32 29.73 7.37 2.72
N ASN A 33 28.65 8.15 2.78
CA ASN A 33 27.52 7.97 3.69
C ASN A 33 26.20 8.43 3.01
N VAL A 34 25.09 8.36 3.75
CA VAL A 34 23.74 8.69 3.23
C VAL A 34 23.58 10.20 3.05
N GLU A 35 24.20 11.00 3.91
CA GLU A 35 24.14 12.46 3.91
C GLU A 35 24.84 13.04 2.68
N HIS A 36 25.97 12.46 2.26
CA HIS A 36 26.64 12.80 1.01
C HIS A 36 25.75 12.47 -0.19
N ILE A 37 25.14 11.27 -0.24
CA ILE A 37 24.19 10.86 -1.29
C ILE A 37 23.03 11.85 -1.40
N LEU A 38 22.39 12.19 -0.26
CA LEU A 38 21.29 13.15 -0.22
C LEU A 38 21.73 14.54 -0.68
N GLY A 39 22.90 15.01 -0.22
CA GLY A 39 23.44 16.32 -0.57
C GLY A 39 23.75 16.47 -2.07
N VAL A 40 24.47 15.51 -2.65
CA VAL A 40 24.86 15.60 -4.08
C VAL A 40 23.66 15.47 -5.01
N VAL A 41 22.70 14.59 -4.71
CA VAL A 41 21.44 14.48 -5.47
C VAL A 41 20.64 15.78 -5.34
N LYS A 42 20.52 16.33 -4.12
CA LYS A 42 19.72 17.54 -3.90
C LYS A 42 20.28 18.77 -4.63
N ALA A 43 21.60 18.92 -4.65
CA ALA A 43 22.27 19.94 -5.45
C ALA A 43 22.03 19.73 -6.96
N ALA A 44 22.18 18.49 -7.47
CA ALA A 44 21.92 18.19 -8.88
C ALA A 44 20.50 18.61 -9.32
N GLU A 45 19.49 18.32 -8.51
CA GLU A 45 18.11 18.77 -8.74
C GLU A 45 17.96 20.29 -8.69
N ASN A 46 18.52 20.95 -7.67
CA ASN A 46 18.45 22.40 -7.51
C ASN A 46 19.08 23.15 -8.71
N LYS A 47 20.21 22.65 -9.23
CA LYS A 47 20.93 23.22 -10.38
C LYS A 47 20.41 22.73 -11.74
N ARG A 48 19.51 21.73 -11.75
CA ARG A 48 19.02 21.01 -12.94
C ARG A 48 20.16 20.43 -13.78
N SER A 49 21.15 19.87 -13.09
CA SER A 49 22.42 19.43 -13.67
C SER A 49 22.55 17.90 -13.66
N PRO A 50 23.13 17.27 -14.70
CA PRO A 50 23.51 15.85 -14.65
C PRO A 50 24.56 15.60 -13.56
N LEU A 51 24.55 14.39 -12.99
CA LEU A 51 25.52 13.97 -11.97
C LEU A 51 25.98 12.53 -12.23
N ILE A 52 27.23 12.23 -11.92
CA ILE A 52 27.70 10.87 -11.69
C ILE A 52 27.99 10.74 -10.18
N ILE A 53 27.33 9.80 -9.50
CA ILE A 53 27.67 9.45 -8.12
C ILE A 53 28.73 8.36 -8.18
N GLN A 54 29.89 8.63 -7.59
CA GLN A 54 31.01 7.72 -7.52
C GLN A 54 31.13 7.09 -6.13
N VAL A 55 31.62 5.86 -6.10
CA VAL A 55 32.00 5.13 -4.88
C VAL A 55 33.29 4.38 -5.15
N PHE A 56 34.09 4.11 -4.12
CA PHE A 56 35.29 3.28 -4.21
C PHE A 56 34.99 1.80 -3.88
N PRO A 57 35.94 0.89 -4.14
CA PRO A 57 36.00 -0.44 -3.55
C PRO A 57 35.69 -0.51 -2.06
N TRP A 58 36.04 0.52 -1.29
CA TRP A 58 35.76 0.61 0.14
C TRP A 58 34.25 0.54 0.43
N GLN A 59 33.40 1.34 -0.21
CA GLN A 59 31.96 1.37 0.03
C GLN A 59 31.32 0.01 -0.29
N VAL A 60 31.82 -0.69 -1.32
CA VAL A 60 31.38 -2.04 -1.67
C VAL A 60 31.73 -3.03 -0.56
N LYS A 61 33.01 -3.06 -0.13
CA LYS A 61 33.52 -4.00 0.89
C LYS A 61 33.02 -3.71 2.30
N PHE A 62 32.89 -2.43 2.69
CA PHE A 62 32.44 -1.98 4.00
C PHE A 62 30.94 -2.21 4.24
N SER A 63 30.11 -1.97 3.21
CA SER A 63 28.64 -1.96 3.35
C SER A 63 27.92 -3.13 2.68
N ASP A 64 28.64 -4.13 2.16
CA ASP A 64 28.10 -5.20 1.29
C ASP A 64 27.26 -4.62 0.13
N GLY A 65 27.77 -3.53 -0.46
CA GLY A 65 27.10 -2.76 -1.50
C GLY A 65 25.82 -2.02 -1.08
N LEU A 66 25.46 -1.95 0.20
CA LEU A 66 24.29 -1.21 0.68
C LEU A 66 24.34 0.27 0.26
N LEU A 67 25.48 0.95 0.42
CA LEU A 67 25.63 2.35 -0.01
C LEU A 67 25.42 2.52 -1.52
N VAL A 68 25.85 1.54 -2.33
CA VAL A 68 25.66 1.55 -3.79
C VAL A 68 24.18 1.41 -4.14
N ARG A 69 23.46 0.50 -3.48
CA ARG A 69 22.02 0.31 -3.67
C ARG A 69 21.23 1.54 -3.21
N THR A 70 21.63 2.20 -2.12
CA THR A 70 21.06 3.47 -1.65
C THR A 70 21.31 4.61 -2.64
N ALA A 71 22.51 4.72 -3.20
CA ALA A 71 22.84 5.72 -4.22
C ALA A 71 22.03 5.50 -5.51
N ALA A 72 21.91 4.25 -5.98
CA ALA A 72 21.09 3.91 -7.15
C ALA A 72 19.59 4.17 -6.93
N ASP A 73 19.06 3.84 -5.75
CA ASP A 73 17.69 4.14 -5.35
C ASP A 73 17.42 5.66 -5.32
N ALA A 74 18.34 6.45 -4.76
CA ALA A 74 18.27 7.91 -4.79
C ALA A 74 18.33 8.47 -6.23
N ALA A 75 19.28 8.01 -7.05
CA ALA A 75 19.41 8.39 -8.46
C ALA A 75 18.17 8.03 -9.29
N SER A 76 17.52 6.89 -9.01
CA SER A 76 16.31 6.45 -9.71
C SER A 76 15.08 7.35 -9.47
N ARG A 77 15.09 8.13 -8.39
CA ARG A 77 14.03 9.07 -8.02
C ARG A 77 14.34 10.52 -8.38
N ALA A 78 15.56 10.83 -8.81
CA ALA A 78 15.99 12.18 -9.11
C ALA A 78 15.26 12.74 -10.34
N SER A 79 14.96 14.04 -10.30
CA SER A 79 14.37 14.80 -11.41
C SER A 79 15.37 15.16 -12.53
N VAL A 80 16.63 14.77 -12.39
CA VAL A 80 17.75 14.98 -13.31
C VAL A 80 18.45 13.64 -13.61
N PRO A 81 19.16 13.48 -14.74
CA PRO A 81 19.87 12.24 -15.04
C PRO A 81 21.07 12.04 -14.09
N ILE A 82 21.02 10.98 -13.28
CA ILE A 82 22.09 10.59 -12.36
C ILE A 82 22.55 9.14 -12.62
N ALA A 83 23.85 8.95 -12.84
CA ALA A 83 24.47 7.64 -13.02
C ALA A 83 25.31 7.21 -11.81
N ILE A 84 25.47 5.90 -11.61
CA ILE A 84 26.29 5.30 -10.54
C ILE A 84 27.56 4.70 -11.13
N HIS A 85 28.71 5.03 -10.55
CA HIS A 85 30.03 4.66 -11.04
C HIS A 85 30.91 4.09 -9.92
N LEU A 86 31.62 2.99 -10.20
CA LEU A 86 32.67 2.45 -9.32
C LEU A 86 34.02 3.04 -9.76
N ASP A 87 34.63 3.87 -8.93
CA ASP A 87 35.90 4.56 -9.21
C ASP A 87 37.09 3.74 -8.68
N HIS A 88 38.25 3.80 -9.35
CA HIS A 88 39.49 3.10 -8.99
C HIS A 88 39.35 1.63 -8.57
N CYS A 89 38.67 0.79 -9.39
CA CYS A 89 38.57 -0.64 -9.10
C CYS A 89 39.81 -1.40 -9.57
N GLN A 90 40.78 -1.55 -8.66
CA GLN A 90 42.07 -2.23 -8.87
C GLN A 90 42.04 -3.75 -8.63
N ASP A 91 40.86 -4.32 -8.34
CA ASP A 91 40.67 -5.73 -7.94
C ASP A 91 39.75 -6.43 -8.96
N GLU A 92 40.32 -7.32 -9.78
CA GLU A 92 39.59 -8.00 -10.87
C GLU A 92 38.37 -8.79 -10.37
N ALA A 93 38.47 -9.40 -9.19
CA ALA A 93 37.37 -10.17 -8.60
C ALA A 93 36.26 -9.22 -8.13
N LEU A 94 36.63 -8.04 -7.63
CA LEU A 94 35.68 -7.00 -7.27
C LEU A 94 34.99 -6.37 -8.49
N VAL A 95 35.71 -6.13 -9.60
CA VAL A 95 35.09 -5.69 -10.86
C VAL A 95 34.03 -6.69 -11.31
N LYS A 96 34.37 -7.98 -11.31
CA LYS A 96 33.45 -9.06 -11.70
C LYS A 96 32.24 -9.16 -10.75
N LEU A 97 32.45 -9.06 -9.44
CA LEU A 97 31.39 -9.06 -8.41
C LEU A 97 30.46 -7.84 -8.55
N ALA A 98 31.03 -6.65 -8.70
CA ALA A 98 30.30 -5.40 -8.84
C ALA A 98 29.42 -5.40 -10.09
N ALA A 99 29.97 -5.85 -11.22
CA ALA A 99 29.24 -5.97 -12.49
C ALA A 99 28.08 -7.01 -12.44
N GLU A 100 28.15 -8.01 -11.57
CA GLU A 100 27.11 -9.05 -11.44
C GLU A 100 26.03 -8.74 -10.41
N THR A 101 26.36 -8.04 -9.32
CA THR A 101 25.53 -8.02 -8.10
C THR A 101 25.10 -6.63 -7.64
N LEU A 102 25.63 -5.56 -8.26
CA LEU A 102 25.41 -4.18 -7.84
C LEU A 102 24.93 -3.27 -8.99
N PRO A 103 24.11 -2.25 -8.69
CA PRO A 103 23.47 -1.40 -9.70
C PRO A 103 24.39 -0.30 -10.22
N PHE A 104 25.52 -0.68 -10.84
CA PHE A 104 26.44 0.24 -11.50
C PHE A 104 26.01 0.53 -12.94
N ASP A 105 25.99 1.81 -13.34
CA ASP A 105 25.91 2.20 -14.75
C ASP A 105 27.29 2.11 -15.43
N SER A 106 28.37 2.35 -14.67
CA SER A 106 29.75 2.20 -15.16
C SER A 106 30.76 1.78 -14.08
N ILE A 107 31.91 1.23 -14.50
CA ILE A 107 33.01 0.80 -13.62
C ILE A 107 34.35 1.26 -14.21
N MET A 108 35.19 1.91 -13.40
CA MET A 108 36.60 2.13 -13.71
C MET A 108 37.41 0.86 -13.45
N VAL A 109 37.96 0.30 -14.52
CA VAL A 109 38.90 -0.82 -14.52
C VAL A 109 40.31 -0.23 -14.41
N ASP A 110 40.75 -0.01 -13.17
CA ASP A 110 42.02 0.64 -12.89
C ASP A 110 43.15 -0.38 -12.73
N MET A 111 43.86 -0.64 -13.83
CA MET A 111 45.01 -1.55 -13.85
C MET A 111 46.35 -0.80 -13.99
N SER A 112 46.39 0.51 -13.66
CA SER A 112 47.57 1.41 -13.74
C SER A 112 48.78 0.97 -12.89
N HIS A 113 48.52 0.19 -11.85
CA HIS A 113 49.53 -0.41 -10.98
C HIS A 113 50.28 -1.59 -11.63
N HIS A 114 49.73 -2.16 -12.71
CA HIS A 114 50.41 -3.17 -13.53
C HIS A 114 51.28 -2.55 -14.64
N GLU A 115 52.24 -3.32 -15.14
CA GLU A 115 52.99 -2.98 -16.34
C GLU A 115 52.06 -2.89 -17.58
N LYS A 116 52.39 -2.00 -18.54
CA LYS A 116 51.48 -1.63 -19.64
C LYS A 116 50.84 -2.82 -20.37
N ALA A 117 51.61 -3.85 -20.68
CA ALA A 117 51.13 -5.03 -21.40
C ALA A 117 50.10 -5.84 -20.59
N GLU A 118 50.26 -5.90 -19.26
CA GLU A 118 49.34 -6.58 -18.36
C GLU A 118 48.09 -5.72 -18.09
N ASN A 119 48.25 -4.40 -17.93
CA ASN A 119 47.13 -3.45 -17.85
C ASN A 119 46.21 -3.59 -19.08
N LEU A 120 46.76 -3.50 -20.30
CA LEU A 120 45.99 -3.66 -21.54
C LEU A 120 45.26 -5.02 -21.63
N ALA A 121 45.92 -6.10 -21.20
CA ALA A 121 45.34 -7.44 -21.24
C ALA A 121 44.17 -7.61 -20.25
N LYS A 122 44.36 -7.22 -18.98
CA LYS A 122 43.32 -7.28 -17.95
C LYS A 122 42.16 -6.35 -18.26
N THR A 123 42.45 -5.11 -18.68
CA THR A 123 41.44 -4.13 -19.09
C THR A 123 40.57 -4.71 -20.20
N LYS A 124 41.15 -5.30 -21.25
CA LYS A 124 40.37 -5.91 -22.35
C LYS A 124 39.45 -7.05 -21.92
N GLU A 125 39.88 -7.91 -20.98
CA GLU A 125 39.04 -8.96 -20.42
C GLU A 125 37.86 -8.37 -19.64
N LEU A 126 38.13 -7.44 -18.73
CA LEU A 126 37.14 -6.85 -17.83
C LEU A 126 36.16 -5.92 -18.54
N VAL A 127 36.61 -5.16 -19.55
CA VAL A 127 35.75 -4.41 -20.48
C VAL A 127 34.74 -5.35 -21.13
N SER A 128 35.21 -6.44 -21.73
CA SER A 128 34.34 -7.44 -22.38
C SER A 128 33.32 -8.04 -21.39
N TYR A 129 33.70 -8.20 -20.13
CA TYR A 129 32.85 -8.73 -19.06
C TYR A 129 31.75 -7.75 -18.62
N CYS A 130 32.08 -6.46 -18.47
CA CYS A 130 31.16 -5.38 -18.13
C CYS A 130 30.20 -5.07 -19.28
N HIS A 131 30.72 -4.98 -20.51
CA HIS A 131 29.95 -4.76 -21.73
C HIS A 131 28.88 -5.82 -21.96
N ALA A 132 29.20 -7.10 -21.71
CA ALA A 132 28.23 -8.20 -21.77
C ALA A 132 27.04 -8.05 -20.80
N ARG A 133 27.14 -7.14 -19.82
CA ARG A 133 26.12 -6.82 -18.81
C ARG A 133 25.54 -5.40 -18.97
N GLY A 134 25.95 -4.65 -20.00
CA GLY A 134 25.47 -3.30 -20.30
C GLY A 134 26.11 -2.19 -19.46
N ILE A 135 27.23 -2.49 -18.80
CA ILE A 135 27.97 -1.58 -17.92
C ILE A 135 29.12 -0.97 -18.73
N ALA A 136 29.16 0.36 -18.80
CA ALA A 136 30.22 1.10 -19.47
C ALA A 136 31.50 1.15 -18.61
N THR A 137 32.65 1.42 -19.23
CA THR A 137 33.95 1.24 -18.61
C THR A 137 34.90 2.41 -18.79
N GLU A 138 35.63 2.71 -17.73
CA GLU A 138 36.72 3.70 -17.68
C GLU A 138 38.04 2.98 -17.44
N ALA A 139 39.13 3.47 -18.02
CA ALA A 139 40.49 3.02 -17.66
C ALA A 139 41.49 4.18 -17.66
N GLU A 140 42.61 3.93 -16.99
CA GLU A 140 43.73 4.87 -16.87
C GLU A 140 44.89 4.44 -17.81
N PRO A 141 45.09 5.14 -18.94
CA PRO A 141 46.20 4.90 -19.87
C PRO A 141 47.48 5.57 -19.37
N GLY A 142 48.02 5.11 -18.24
CA GLY A 142 49.21 5.68 -17.61
C GLY A 142 49.28 5.33 -16.12
N ARG A 143 49.84 6.25 -15.33
CA ARG A 143 49.76 6.23 -13.86
C ARG A 143 49.78 7.65 -13.30
N ILE A 144 48.71 8.02 -12.61
CA ILE A 144 48.57 9.27 -11.86
C ILE A 144 49.21 9.09 -10.48
N GLU A 145 50.00 10.06 -10.01
CA GLU A 145 50.67 10.01 -8.71
C GLU A 145 49.75 10.44 -7.55
N GLY A 146 50.07 10.04 -6.32
CA GLY A 146 49.35 10.37 -5.08
C GLY A 146 48.36 9.31 -4.61
N GLY A 147 47.49 9.70 -3.67
CA GLY A 147 46.46 8.87 -3.06
C GLY A 147 45.40 9.70 -2.30
N GLU A 148 44.25 9.10 -2.00
CA GLU A 148 43.11 9.72 -1.32
C GLU A 148 42.42 8.72 -0.37
N ASP A 149 41.51 9.18 0.50
CA ASP A 149 40.74 8.25 1.34
C ASP A 149 39.91 7.29 0.46
N GLY A 150 40.18 5.98 0.58
CA GLY A 150 39.61 4.94 -0.28
C GLY A 150 40.40 4.58 -1.55
N VAL A 151 41.49 5.28 -1.87
CA VAL A 151 42.41 5.00 -3.00
C VAL A 151 43.82 4.72 -2.47
N ALA A 152 44.52 3.72 -3.01
CA ALA A 152 45.87 3.39 -2.58
C ALA A 152 46.87 4.50 -2.97
N ASP A 153 47.83 4.78 -2.08
CA ASP A 153 48.92 5.73 -2.34
C ASP A 153 49.97 5.10 -3.27
N THR A 154 50.41 5.86 -4.27
CA THR A 154 51.43 5.46 -5.25
C THR A 154 52.86 5.85 -4.86
N ALA A 155 53.11 6.25 -3.61
CA ALA A 155 54.40 6.76 -3.12
C ALA A 155 55.68 5.96 -3.49
N ASP A 156 55.58 4.65 -3.74
CA ASP A 156 56.69 3.77 -4.17
C ASP A 156 56.78 3.58 -5.71
N MET A 157 55.98 4.29 -6.51
CA MET A 157 55.88 4.17 -7.97
C MET A 157 56.00 5.54 -8.67
N GLU A 158 56.82 5.62 -9.72
CA GLU A 158 56.87 6.80 -10.58
C GLU A 158 55.59 6.94 -11.43
N GLY A 159 55.11 8.18 -11.59
CA GLY A 159 54.01 8.53 -12.47
C GLY A 159 54.34 8.42 -13.96
N VAL A 160 53.34 8.01 -14.75
CA VAL A 160 53.52 7.73 -16.18
C VAL A 160 52.51 8.56 -16.98
N LEU A 161 53.01 9.62 -17.63
CA LEU A 161 52.20 10.54 -18.44
C LEU A 161 51.71 9.90 -19.75
N THR A 162 50.40 9.86 -19.95
CA THR A 162 49.74 9.26 -21.12
C THR A 162 50.27 9.79 -22.44
N THR A 163 50.65 8.89 -23.34
CA THR A 163 51.04 9.18 -24.72
C THR A 163 49.87 9.01 -25.69
N PRO A 164 49.87 9.69 -26.86
CA PRO A 164 48.88 9.44 -27.91
C PRO A 164 48.87 7.98 -28.40
N GLU A 165 50.02 7.32 -28.41
CA GLU A 165 50.15 5.92 -28.80
C GLU A 165 49.38 4.99 -27.85
N GLU A 166 49.47 5.23 -26.54
CA GLU A 166 48.71 4.51 -25.51
C GLU A 166 47.19 4.74 -25.64
N VAL A 167 46.75 5.94 -26.06
CA VAL A 167 45.31 6.19 -26.32
C VAL A 167 44.76 5.23 -27.36
N GLU A 168 45.51 4.91 -28.42
CA GLU A 168 45.07 3.94 -29.44
C GLU A 168 45.06 2.51 -28.89
N GLU A 169 46.06 2.12 -28.11
CA GLU A 169 46.15 0.80 -27.48
C GLU A 169 44.99 0.56 -26.50
N PHE A 170 44.63 1.56 -25.69
CA PHE A 170 43.50 1.46 -24.77
C PHE A 170 42.15 1.49 -25.50
N ILE A 171 41.98 2.29 -26.56
CA ILE A 171 40.77 2.21 -27.41
C ILE A 171 40.60 0.80 -27.99
N ALA A 172 41.69 0.09 -28.31
CA ALA A 172 41.64 -1.30 -28.79
C ALA A 172 41.32 -2.36 -27.70
N THR A 173 41.22 -1.97 -26.42
CA THR A 173 40.62 -2.79 -25.35
C THR A 173 39.10 -2.72 -25.34
N GLY A 174 38.52 -1.64 -25.90
CA GLY A 174 37.08 -1.41 -25.97
C GLY A 174 36.51 -0.48 -24.89
N VAL A 175 37.35 0.17 -24.05
CA VAL A 175 36.85 1.11 -23.03
C VAL A 175 36.02 2.25 -23.63
N ASP A 176 35.11 2.79 -22.83
CA ASP A 176 34.22 3.89 -23.20
C ASP A 176 34.81 5.25 -22.80
N PHE A 177 35.54 5.29 -21.68
CA PHE A 177 36.10 6.49 -21.06
C PHE A 177 37.60 6.31 -20.75
N LEU A 178 38.39 7.38 -20.88
CA LEU A 178 39.82 7.40 -20.54
C LEU A 178 40.15 8.49 -19.52
N ALA A 179 40.90 8.12 -18.49
CA ALA A 179 41.45 9.01 -17.47
C ALA A 179 42.96 9.26 -17.70
N PRO A 180 43.37 10.15 -18.62
CA PRO A 180 44.78 10.33 -18.93
C PRO A 180 45.56 11.06 -17.82
N ALA A 181 46.77 10.59 -17.55
CA ALA A 181 47.77 11.28 -16.75
C ALA A 181 48.39 12.43 -17.56
N VAL A 182 48.03 13.67 -17.22
CA VAL A 182 48.45 14.91 -17.90
C VAL A 182 49.16 15.90 -16.97
N GLY A 183 49.76 15.41 -15.88
CA GLY A 183 50.38 16.23 -14.83
C GLY A 183 49.43 16.60 -13.69
N ASN A 184 48.25 15.95 -13.65
CA ASN A 184 47.38 15.87 -12.48
C ASN A 184 47.91 14.80 -11.49
N VAL A 185 47.57 14.96 -10.20
CA VAL A 185 47.87 14.04 -9.09
C VAL A 185 46.65 13.90 -8.18
N HIS A 186 46.52 12.76 -7.50
CA HIS A 186 45.55 12.52 -6.44
C HIS A 186 45.99 13.18 -5.12
N GLY A 187 45.02 13.60 -4.29
CA GLY A 187 45.32 14.25 -3.01
C GLY A 187 45.59 15.75 -3.14
N GLU A 188 46.57 16.28 -2.41
CA GLU A 188 46.86 17.71 -2.31
C GLU A 188 48.05 18.13 -3.19
N TYR A 189 47.90 19.24 -3.92
CA TYR A 189 48.99 19.83 -4.69
C TYR A 189 49.95 20.59 -3.76
N GLY A 190 51.25 20.46 -4.01
CA GLY A 190 52.27 21.28 -3.34
C GLY A 190 52.13 22.79 -3.66
N PRO A 191 52.94 23.66 -3.04
CA PRO A 191 52.81 25.13 -3.12
C PRO A 191 52.86 25.77 -4.51
N LYS A 192 53.17 24.98 -5.56
CA LYS A 192 53.17 25.41 -6.97
C LYS A 192 51.80 25.29 -7.65
N GLY A 193 50.84 24.59 -7.04
CA GLY A 193 49.54 24.28 -7.64
C GLY A 193 49.64 23.24 -8.78
N PRO A 194 48.52 22.99 -9.48
CA PRO A 194 48.47 22.05 -10.61
C PRO A 194 49.21 22.58 -11.84
N ASN A 195 50.00 21.73 -12.48
CA ASN A 195 50.78 22.06 -13.68
C ASN A 195 50.45 21.08 -14.82
N LEU A 196 49.33 21.32 -15.50
CA LEU A 196 48.81 20.44 -16.54
C LEU A 196 49.50 20.63 -17.90
N ASP A 197 49.88 19.51 -18.52
CA ASP A 197 50.34 19.45 -19.91
C ASP A 197 49.12 19.54 -20.86
N PHE A 198 48.61 20.76 -21.04
CA PHE A 198 47.50 21.03 -21.95
C PHE A 198 47.81 20.65 -23.41
N ALA A 199 49.08 20.69 -23.83
CA ALA A 199 49.47 20.29 -25.18
C ALA A 199 49.37 18.77 -25.38
N ARG A 200 49.65 17.97 -24.33
CA ARG A 200 49.38 16.54 -24.30
C ARG A 200 47.89 16.24 -24.25
N LEU A 201 47.10 16.96 -23.43
CA LEU A 201 45.64 16.80 -23.39
C LEU A 201 45.01 17.02 -24.78
N GLU A 202 45.44 18.03 -25.53
CA GLU A 202 45.00 18.26 -26.92
C GLU A 202 45.38 17.12 -27.86
N LYS A 203 46.61 16.58 -27.77
CA LYS A 203 47.05 15.43 -28.58
C LYS A 203 46.24 14.17 -28.26
N ILE A 204 46.01 13.89 -26.98
CA ILE A 204 45.19 12.77 -26.47
C ILE A 204 43.76 12.89 -27.00
N ARG A 205 43.15 14.07 -26.86
CA ARG A 205 41.78 14.34 -27.35
C ARG A 205 41.69 14.17 -28.87
N LYS A 206 42.70 14.67 -29.62
CA LYS A 206 42.78 14.50 -31.07
C LYS A 206 42.92 13.04 -31.48
N GLN A 207 43.70 12.24 -30.76
CA GLN A 207 43.84 10.81 -31.01
C GLN A 207 42.55 10.06 -30.68
N ALA A 208 41.91 10.36 -29.54
CA ALA A 208 40.63 9.77 -29.15
C ALA A 208 39.56 9.98 -30.23
N ASN A 209 39.52 11.17 -30.85
CA ASN A 209 38.66 11.49 -32.01
C ASN A 209 37.17 11.14 -31.78
N GLY A 210 36.67 11.40 -30.58
CA GLY A 210 35.28 11.11 -30.17
C GLY A 210 34.94 9.63 -29.94
N ARG A 211 35.90 8.70 -30.12
CA ARG A 211 35.70 7.26 -29.86
C ARG A 211 35.50 6.97 -28.38
N VAL A 212 36.24 7.69 -27.52
CA VAL A 212 36.22 7.59 -26.06
C VAL A 212 36.16 8.98 -25.44
N ARG A 213 35.55 9.08 -24.26
CA ARG A 213 35.32 10.37 -23.58
C ARG A 213 36.45 10.59 -22.59
N ILE A 214 36.91 11.84 -22.45
CA ILE A 214 38.06 12.15 -21.61
C ILE A 214 37.59 12.55 -20.21
N VAL A 215 38.18 11.90 -19.22
CA VAL A 215 37.91 12.05 -17.80
C VAL A 215 39.08 12.76 -17.13
N LEU A 216 38.79 13.61 -16.15
CA LEU A 216 39.79 14.34 -15.39
C LEU A 216 39.74 13.93 -13.91
N HIS A 217 40.84 13.35 -13.46
CA HIS A 217 41.10 12.89 -12.09
C HIS A 217 42.00 13.87 -11.35
N GLY A 218 42.07 13.77 -10.01
CA GLY A 218 43.03 14.54 -9.21
C GLY A 218 42.78 16.06 -9.24
N THR A 219 41.52 16.49 -9.10
CA THR A 219 41.10 17.88 -9.33
C THR A 219 41.14 18.80 -8.10
N ASN A 220 41.53 18.28 -6.93
CA ASN A 220 41.63 19.07 -5.70
C ASN A 220 42.58 20.26 -5.91
N GLY A 221 42.25 21.42 -5.36
CA GLY A 221 43.08 22.63 -5.52
C GLY A 221 43.11 23.21 -6.95
N PHE A 222 42.32 22.71 -7.91
CA PHE A 222 42.25 23.31 -9.25
C PHE A 222 41.59 24.68 -9.22
N PRO A 223 42.23 25.71 -9.77
CA PRO A 223 41.57 26.95 -10.12
C PRO A 223 40.41 26.74 -11.10
N ASP A 224 39.40 27.60 -10.98
CA ASP A 224 38.17 27.55 -11.77
C ASP A 224 38.41 27.73 -13.28
N ASP A 225 39.38 28.57 -13.65
CA ASP A 225 39.83 28.79 -15.03
C ASP A 225 40.61 27.58 -15.58
N VAL A 226 41.47 26.94 -14.79
CA VAL A 226 42.15 25.69 -15.16
C VAL A 226 41.13 24.59 -15.45
N THR A 227 40.08 24.46 -14.62
CA THR A 227 39.03 23.46 -14.85
C THR A 227 38.21 23.77 -16.10
N ARG A 228 37.80 25.04 -16.31
CA ARG A 228 37.13 25.45 -17.56
C ARG A 228 38.00 25.25 -18.80
N ALA A 229 39.32 25.45 -18.70
CA ALA A 229 40.25 25.19 -19.79
C ALA A 229 40.31 23.69 -20.16
N CYS A 230 40.19 22.79 -19.18
CA CYS A 230 40.06 21.34 -19.43
C CYS A 230 38.76 20.99 -20.16
N ILE A 231 37.62 21.52 -19.70
CA ILE A 231 36.31 21.33 -20.35
C ILE A 231 36.32 21.82 -21.79
N THR A 232 36.86 23.03 -22.02
CA THR A 232 36.98 23.64 -23.36
C THR A 232 37.86 22.79 -24.31
N LYS A 233 38.74 21.94 -23.76
CA LYS A 233 39.59 20.99 -24.50
C LYS A 233 38.97 19.59 -24.64
N GLY A 234 37.71 19.41 -24.25
CA GLY A 234 36.95 18.17 -24.46
C GLY A 234 37.01 17.15 -23.31
N VAL A 235 37.30 17.60 -22.09
CA VAL A 235 37.03 16.82 -20.87
C VAL A 235 35.54 16.89 -20.56
N SER A 236 34.88 15.75 -20.39
CA SER A 236 33.43 15.67 -20.13
C SER A 236 33.05 15.07 -18.77
N LYS A 237 33.93 14.31 -18.11
CA LYS A 237 33.78 13.82 -16.72
C LYS A 237 34.86 14.44 -15.83
N ILE A 238 34.47 14.94 -14.66
CA ILE A 238 35.36 15.61 -13.70
C ILE A 238 35.17 14.96 -12.33
N ASN A 239 36.13 14.15 -11.89
CA ASN A 239 36.07 13.50 -10.59
C ASN A 239 36.33 14.53 -9.48
N VAL A 240 35.50 14.54 -8.44
CA VAL A 240 35.64 15.35 -7.23
C VAL A 240 35.40 14.50 -5.98
N ASN A 241 36.30 14.65 -5.00
CA ASN A 241 36.22 13.97 -3.72
C ASN A 241 36.17 15.00 -2.59
N LYS A 242 37.33 15.46 -2.11
CA LYS A 242 37.43 16.45 -1.03
C LYS A 242 36.68 17.75 -1.33
N LEU A 243 36.72 18.21 -2.58
CA LEU A 243 36.08 19.46 -3.04
C LEU A 243 34.57 19.58 -2.78
N VAL A 244 33.85 18.48 -2.54
CA VAL A 244 32.40 18.50 -2.24
C VAL A 244 32.08 18.09 -0.80
N LEU A 245 33.09 17.73 -0.01
CA LEU A 245 32.94 17.10 1.30
C LEU A 245 33.68 17.82 2.44
N GLU A 246 34.63 18.72 2.17
CA GLU A 246 35.45 19.30 3.24
C GLU A 246 34.65 20.19 4.22
N ASP A 247 33.60 20.86 3.76
CA ASP A 247 32.67 21.59 4.63
C ASP A 247 31.88 20.63 5.56
N TRP A 248 31.45 19.47 5.05
CA TRP A 248 30.85 18.41 5.87
C TRP A 248 31.88 17.89 6.90
N ASN A 249 33.12 17.65 6.48
CA ASN A 249 34.19 17.19 7.37
C ASN A 249 34.50 18.21 8.47
N THR A 250 34.47 19.51 8.15
CA THR A 250 34.66 20.59 9.11
C THR A 250 33.50 20.67 10.10
N HIS A 251 32.25 20.66 9.60
CA HIS A 251 31.04 20.55 10.44
C HIS A 251 31.09 19.34 11.37
N MET A 252 31.55 18.18 10.89
CA MET A 252 31.74 16.98 11.70
C MET A 252 32.77 17.17 12.82
N ARG A 253 33.95 17.75 12.52
CA ARG A 253 35.00 17.99 13.52
C ARG A 253 34.56 18.98 14.60
N GLU A 254 33.78 20.01 14.23
CA GLU A 254 33.42 21.11 15.13
C GLU A 254 32.13 20.84 15.93
N ASN A 255 31.10 20.26 15.30
CA ASN A 255 29.74 20.27 15.83
C ASN A 255 29.20 18.91 16.31
N ALA A 256 29.85 17.78 15.98
CA ALA A 256 29.32 16.44 16.27
C ALA A 256 29.10 16.15 17.77
N SER A 257 29.82 16.83 18.67
CA SER A 257 29.64 16.72 20.13
C SER A 257 28.69 17.77 20.73
N GLN A 258 28.26 18.76 19.94
CA GLN A 258 27.52 19.94 20.40
C GLN A 258 26.04 19.94 19.97
N MET A 259 25.68 19.12 18.98
CA MET A 259 24.35 19.09 18.37
C MET A 259 23.60 17.77 18.62
N LEU A 260 22.27 17.80 18.50
CA LEU A 260 21.47 16.58 18.42
C LEU A 260 21.73 15.88 17.08
N LEU A 261 21.85 14.55 17.09
CA LEU A 261 22.25 13.76 15.90
C LEU A 261 21.42 14.06 14.64
N THR A 262 20.10 14.17 14.75
CA THR A 262 19.25 14.48 13.58
C THR A 262 19.50 15.88 13.03
N GLN A 263 19.69 16.88 13.91
CA GLN A 263 20.03 18.24 13.51
C GLN A 263 21.42 18.29 12.88
N PHE A 264 22.40 17.59 13.47
CA PHE A 264 23.75 17.47 12.93
C PHE A 264 23.75 16.94 11.49
N MET A 265 23.01 15.86 11.23
CA MET A 265 22.85 15.29 9.88
C MET A 265 22.14 16.26 8.92
N GLU A 266 21.02 16.87 9.35
CA GLU A 266 20.27 17.84 8.54
C GLU A 266 21.07 19.09 8.18
N GLU A 267 21.92 19.59 9.09
CA GLU A 267 22.81 20.71 8.82
C GLU A 267 23.96 20.31 7.91
N GLY A 268 24.60 19.17 8.16
CA GLY A 268 25.69 18.68 7.31
C GLY A 268 25.26 18.44 5.86
N VAL A 269 24.05 17.93 5.60
CA VAL A 269 23.53 17.79 4.23
C VAL A 269 23.53 19.14 3.49
N LYS A 270 23.28 20.27 4.18
CA LYS A 270 23.31 21.61 3.57
C LYS A 270 24.73 22.03 3.16
N HIS A 271 25.75 21.62 3.91
CA HIS A 271 27.16 21.83 3.55
C HIS A 271 27.54 21.08 2.27
N VAL A 272 27.15 19.80 2.14
CA VAL A 272 27.36 19.04 0.90
C VAL A 272 26.61 19.67 -0.28
N VAL A 273 25.37 20.11 -0.08
CA VAL A 273 24.59 20.82 -1.12
C VAL A 273 25.35 22.08 -1.58
N ALA A 274 25.76 22.95 -0.65
CA ALA A 274 26.43 24.21 -0.99
C ALA A 274 27.72 23.99 -1.81
N MET A 275 28.57 23.04 -1.39
CA MET A 275 29.80 22.74 -2.11
C MET A 275 29.54 22.09 -3.48
N GLN A 276 28.60 21.15 -3.57
CA GLN A 276 28.22 20.53 -4.85
C GLN A 276 27.63 21.54 -5.84
N GLU A 277 26.76 22.46 -5.36
CA GLU A 277 26.18 23.51 -6.20
C GLU A 277 27.25 24.47 -6.76
N HIS A 278 28.26 24.81 -5.95
CA HIS A 278 29.40 25.63 -6.38
C HIS A 278 30.23 24.91 -7.47
N GLN A 279 30.53 23.62 -7.31
CA GLN A 279 31.22 22.86 -8.36
C GLN A 279 30.40 22.82 -9.65
N MET A 280 29.09 22.56 -9.58
CA MET A 280 28.20 22.53 -10.75
C MET A 280 28.15 23.87 -11.49
N ASP A 281 28.12 25.00 -10.78
CA ASP A 281 28.15 26.32 -11.41
C ASP A 281 29.47 26.58 -12.15
N THR A 282 30.59 26.36 -11.47
CA THR A 282 31.91 26.70 -12.03
C THR A 282 32.26 25.84 -13.24
N ARG A 283 31.86 24.56 -13.24
CA ARG A 283 32.11 23.59 -14.31
C ARG A 283 31.04 23.64 -15.42
N MET A 284 30.20 24.68 -15.42
CA MET A 284 29.21 25.00 -16.46
C MET A 284 28.17 23.90 -16.71
N SER A 285 27.95 23.00 -15.73
CA SER A 285 26.99 21.89 -15.81
C SER A 285 25.54 22.33 -15.56
N ASN A 286 25.35 23.59 -15.19
CA ASN A 286 24.10 24.31 -14.98
C ASN A 286 23.47 24.78 -16.31
N VAL A 287 23.25 23.84 -17.24
CA VAL A 287 22.75 24.13 -18.59
C VAL A 287 21.23 24.29 -18.63
N SER A 288 20.77 25.46 -19.10
CA SER A 288 19.40 25.60 -19.63
C SER A 288 19.30 24.79 -20.92
N LEU A 289 18.77 23.56 -20.84
CA LEU A 289 18.67 22.58 -21.95
C LEU A 289 17.99 23.18 -23.20
N HIS A 290 18.81 23.71 -24.12
CA HIS A 290 18.36 24.23 -25.40
C HIS A 290 18.59 23.20 -26.52
N HIS A 291 17.47 22.58 -26.92
CA HIS A 291 17.21 21.89 -28.19
C HIS A 291 17.70 20.44 -28.41
N SER A 292 16.68 19.59 -28.58
CA SER A 292 16.57 18.60 -29.66
C SER A 292 17.22 17.21 -29.50
N PHE A 293 16.83 16.49 -28.45
CA PHE A 293 16.47 15.08 -28.66
C PHE A 293 15.20 15.00 -29.55
N SER A 294 15.06 13.94 -30.35
CA SER A 294 13.98 13.85 -31.34
C SER A 294 12.60 13.69 -30.67
N PRO A 295 11.52 14.32 -31.18
CA PRO A 295 10.16 14.12 -30.65
C PRO A 295 9.61 12.70 -30.82
N SER A 296 10.29 11.84 -31.58
CA SER A 296 9.99 10.41 -31.74
C SER A 296 10.55 9.53 -30.63
N GLU A 297 11.54 10.00 -29.85
CA GLU A 297 12.26 9.20 -28.85
C GLU A 297 12.14 9.75 -27.41
N MET A 298 11.60 10.97 -27.24
CA MET A 298 11.30 11.58 -25.93
C MET A 298 9.87 11.31 -25.41
N ALA A 299 9.33 10.13 -25.69
CA ALA A 299 8.15 9.62 -24.98
C ALA A 299 8.61 8.61 -23.91
N HIS A 300 8.13 8.80 -22.66
CA HIS A 300 8.40 7.97 -21.46
C HIS A 300 9.83 8.18 -20.87
N VAL A 301 10.07 8.75 -19.69
CA VAL A 301 9.36 8.72 -18.38
C VAL A 301 9.27 10.13 -17.72
N ILE A 302 8.35 10.48 -16.80
CA ILE A 302 6.96 10.95 -17.02
C ILE A 302 6.52 11.89 -15.86
N VAL A 303 6.63 13.21 -16.01
CA VAL A 303 5.78 14.20 -15.30
C VAL A 303 5.64 15.47 -16.16
N GLY A 304 4.55 15.63 -16.90
CA GLY A 304 4.25 16.91 -17.58
C GLY A 304 3.50 16.80 -18.91
N SER A 305 3.91 15.90 -19.80
CA SER A 305 3.19 15.70 -21.08
C SER A 305 1.81 15.06 -20.83
N PRO A 306 0.69 15.67 -21.29
CA PRO A 306 -0.66 15.14 -21.06
C PRO A 306 -0.84 13.71 -21.56
N ALA A 307 -0.23 13.35 -22.69
CA ALA A 307 -0.24 12.00 -23.25
C ALA A 307 0.32 10.95 -22.30
N ILE A 308 1.24 11.33 -21.41
CA ILE A 308 1.93 10.38 -20.53
C ILE A 308 1.51 10.47 -19.07
N LEU A 309 0.97 11.60 -18.60
CA LEU A 309 0.05 11.58 -17.47
C LEU A 309 -1.17 10.71 -17.81
N LEU A 310 -1.65 10.74 -19.05
CA LEU A 310 -2.66 9.82 -19.56
C LEU A 310 -2.16 8.36 -19.64
N CYS A 311 -0.93 8.09 -20.09
CA CYS A 311 -0.38 6.71 -20.04
C CYS A 311 -0.20 6.21 -18.61
N ALA A 312 0.34 7.02 -17.69
CA ALA A 312 0.46 6.67 -16.27
C ALA A 312 -0.92 6.46 -15.63
N ALA A 313 -1.90 7.29 -15.96
CA ALA A 313 -3.29 7.09 -15.56
C ALA A 313 -3.86 5.80 -16.15
N MET A 314 -3.68 5.51 -17.45
CA MET A 314 -4.13 4.27 -18.08
C MET A 314 -3.47 3.02 -17.48
N LEU A 315 -2.16 3.07 -17.20
CA LEU A 315 -1.42 2.02 -16.52
C LEU A 315 -1.90 1.83 -15.08
N TYR A 316 -2.16 2.92 -14.34
CA TYR A 316 -2.73 2.86 -13.00
C TYR A 316 -4.16 2.29 -13.00
N LEU A 317 -5.03 2.74 -13.92
CA LEU A 317 -6.38 2.21 -14.11
C LEU A 317 -6.34 0.71 -14.51
N ALA A 318 -5.40 0.31 -15.36
CA ALA A 318 -5.16 -1.08 -15.73
C ALA A 318 -4.64 -1.91 -14.55
N LEU A 319 -3.74 -1.36 -13.72
CA LEU A 319 -3.23 -1.99 -12.50
C LEU A 319 -4.34 -2.17 -11.46
N VAL A 320 -5.12 -1.13 -11.17
CA VAL A 320 -6.29 -1.19 -10.27
C VAL A 320 -7.28 -2.24 -10.76
N ARG A 321 -7.63 -2.23 -12.06
CA ARG A 321 -8.52 -3.22 -12.67
C ARG A 321 -7.95 -4.63 -12.53
N THR A 322 -6.68 -4.83 -12.89
CA THR A 322 -6.02 -6.15 -12.87
C THR A 322 -5.96 -6.71 -11.46
N LEU A 323 -5.49 -5.95 -10.48
CA LEU A 323 -5.38 -6.41 -9.09
C LEU A 323 -6.77 -6.66 -8.46
N ARG A 324 -7.77 -5.81 -8.72
CA ARG A 324 -9.15 -6.01 -8.23
C ARG A 324 -9.79 -7.26 -8.82
N TYR A 325 -9.77 -7.42 -10.13
CA TYR A 325 -10.38 -8.58 -10.77
C TYR A 325 -9.57 -9.87 -10.55
N ASN A 326 -8.24 -9.83 -10.45
CA ASN A 326 -7.44 -11.02 -10.15
C ASN A 326 -7.81 -11.63 -8.79
N ARG A 327 -8.14 -10.82 -7.78
CA ARG A 327 -8.63 -11.33 -6.48
C ARG A 327 -9.97 -12.05 -6.61
N SER A 328 -10.97 -11.43 -7.23
CA SER A 328 -12.29 -12.06 -7.40
C SER A 328 -12.20 -13.29 -8.31
N ASN A 329 -11.31 -13.26 -9.30
CA ASN A 329 -11.04 -14.39 -10.18
C ASN A 329 -10.22 -15.51 -9.52
N ALA A 330 -9.47 -15.24 -8.44
CA ALA A 330 -8.74 -16.28 -7.71
C ALA A 330 -9.70 -17.31 -7.11
N VAL A 331 -10.71 -16.83 -6.37
CA VAL A 331 -11.78 -17.67 -5.78
C VAL A 331 -12.54 -18.44 -6.87
N LYS A 332 -12.75 -17.84 -8.06
CA LYS A 332 -13.36 -18.53 -9.21
C LYS A 332 -12.46 -19.59 -9.87
N ARG A 333 -11.14 -19.50 -9.74
CA ARG A 333 -10.21 -20.52 -10.25
C ARG A 333 -10.15 -21.75 -9.34
N GLU A 334 -10.37 -21.58 -8.05
CA GLU A 334 -10.53 -22.66 -7.08
C GLU A 334 -11.83 -23.46 -7.34
N TYR A 335 -12.90 -22.78 -7.79
CA TYR A 335 -14.22 -23.36 -8.05
C TYR A 335 -14.69 -23.10 -9.50
N PRO A 336 -14.13 -23.80 -10.51
CA PRO A 336 -14.35 -23.48 -11.92
C PRO A 336 -15.73 -23.90 -12.48
N THR A 337 -16.45 -24.80 -11.80
CA THR A 337 -17.75 -25.35 -12.25
C THR A 337 -18.76 -25.33 -11.11
N ARG A 338 -20.07 -25.21 -11.41
CA ARG A 338 -21.12 -25.26 -10.38
C ARG A 338 -21.17 -26.60 -9.62
N GLU A 339 -20.66 -27.68 -10.20
CA GLU A 339 -20.51 -28.97 -9.52
C GLU A 339 -19.43 -28.90 -8.42
N SER A 340 -18.31 -28.21 -8.67
CA SER A 340 -17.24 -28.03 -7.68
C SER A 340 -17.70 -27.32 -6.39
N TYR A 341 -18.80 -26.56 -6.46
CA TYR A 341 -19.36 -25.84 -5.31
C TYR A 341 -19.82 -26.79 -4.19
N ARG A 342 -20.15 -28.06 -4.51
CA ARG A 342 -20.53 -29.07 -3.52
C ARG A 342 -19.39 -29.41 -2.57
N ASN A 343 -18.15 -29.34 -3.04
CA ASN A 343 -16.97 -29.76 -2.29
C ASN A 343 -16.43 -28.68 -1.34
N MET A 344 -17.10 -27.51 -1.26
CA MET A 344 -16.64 -26.38 -0.46
C MET A 344 -16.78 -26.68 1.03
N THR A 345 -15.65 -26.79 1.73
CA THR A 345 -15.63 -27.01 3.18
C THR A 345 -16.09 -25.77 3.95
N LEU A 346 -16.46 -25.97 5.22
CA LEU A 346 -16.84 -24.87 6.10
C LEU A 346 -15.69 -23.87 6.33
N GLU A 347 -14.44 -24.35 6.40
CA GLU A 347 -13.25 -23.50 6.55
C GLU A 347 -13.01 -22.65 5.30
N GLU A 348 -13.18 -23.19 4.10
CA GLU A 348 -13.09 -22.42 2.85
C GLU A 348 -14.21 -21.40 2.73
N ALA A 349 -15.44 -21.79 3.04
CA ALA A 349 -16.59 -20.89 3.09
C ALA A 349 -16.35 -19.70 4.05
N TRP A 350 -15.82 -19.99 5.25
CA TRP A 350 -15.40 -18.97 6.21
C TRP A 350 -14.27 -18.07 5.69
N LYS A 351 -13.20 -18.63 5.10
CA LYS A 351 -12.08 -17.86 4.52
C LYS A 351 -12.54 -16.91 3.42
N ILE A 352 -13.47 -17.34 2.57
CA ILE A 352 -14.04 -16.50 1.53
C ILE A 352 -14.89 -15.38 2.16
N GLN A 353 -15.81 -15.71 3.08
CA GLN A 353 -16.70 -14.73 3.73
C GLN A 353 -15.94 -13.68 4.56
N SER A 354 -15.04 -14.11 5.44
CA SER A 354 -14.22 -13.21 6.27
C SER A 354 -13.40 -12.24 5.41
N ARG A 355 -12.83 -12.71 4.29
CA ARG A 355 -12.14 -11.87 3.31
C ARG A 355 -13.06 -10.83 2.65
N LEU A 356 -14.32 -11.16 2.39
CA LEU A 356 -15.32 -10.18 1.93
C LEU A 356 -15.61 -9.12 3.01
N ALA A 357 -15.73 -9.55 4.27
CA ALA A 357 -16.10 -8.70 5.40
C ALA A 357 -14.95 -7.81 5.96
N GLU A 358 -13.69 -8.22 5.84
CA GLU A 358 -12.54 -7.43 6.32
C GLU A 358 -11.76 -6.70 5.21
N VAL A 359 -11.73 -7.26 3.99
CA VAL A 359 -10.80 -6.82 2.93
C VAL A 359 -11.52 -6.24 1.71
N GLU A 360 -12.52 -6.95 1.16
CA GLU A 360 -13.12 -6.59 -0.13
C GLU A 360 -14.24 -5.54 -0.02
N PHE A 361 -15.25 -5.80 0.80
CA PHE A 361 -16.43 -4.95 1.00
C PHE A 361 -16.62 -4.47 2.45
N PRO A 362 -15.57 -4.16 3.24
CA PRO A 362 -15.65 -4.10 4.69
C PRO A 362 -16.52 -2.97 5.27
N THR A 363 -16.73 -1.90 4.51
CA THR A 363 -17.74 -0.90 4.90
C THR A 363 -19.13 -1.45 4.61
N VAL A 364 -19.41 -1.86 3.37
CA VAL A 364 -20.74 -2.28 2.94
C VAL A 364 -21.23 -3.53 3.67
N PHE A 365 -20.38 -4.54 3.88
CA PHE A 365 -20.70 -5.73 4.66
C PHE A 365 -21.13 -5.33 6.09
N SER A 366 -20.31 -4.54 6.78
CA SER A 366 -20.65 -4.10 8.15
C SER A 366 -21.85 -3.16 8.25
N SER A 367 -21.99 -2.24 7.30
CA SER A 367 -23.18 -1.38 7.24
C SER A 367 -24.41 -2.22 6.94
N SER A 368 -24.35 -3.19 6.02
CA SER A 368 -25.48 -4.06 5.70
C SER A 368 -25.87 -5.00 6.85
N VAL A 369 -24.92 -5.47 7.66
CA VAL A 369 -25.20 -6.28 8.87
C VAL A 369 -25.76 -5.41 10.00
N PHE A 370 -25.16 -4.25 10.24
CA PHE A 370 -25.70 -3.27 11.20
C PHE A 370 -27.10 -2.82 10.77
N PHE A 371 -27.30 -2.50 9.50
CA PHE A 371 -28.60 -2.17 8.97
C PHE A 371 -29.51 -3.40 8.83
N ALA A 372 -29.06 -4.65 8.73
CA ALA A 372 -29.98 -5.81 8.80
C ALA A 372 -30.75 -5.84 10.13
N LEU A 373 -30.15 -5.28 11.18
CA LEU A 373 -30.81 -4.97 12.45
C LEU A 373 -31.70 -3.71 12.41
N PHE A 374 -32.03 -3.10 11.27
CA PHE A 374 -32.71 -1.78 11.20
C PHE A 374 -33.63 -1.46 9.99
N LYS A 375 -33.81 -2.27 8.92
CA LYS A 375 -33.06 -2.15 7.63
C LYS A 375 -33.52 -1.04 6.71
N VAL A 376 -32.59 -0.70 5.84
CA VAL A 376 -32.59 0.48 4.99
C VAL A 376 -32.07 0.05 3.59
N PHE A 377 -32.90 -0.02 2.52
CA PHE A 377 -32.37 0.07 1.15
C PHE A 377 -33.07 1.03 0.13
N LEU A 378 -32.19 1.64 -0.69
CA LEU A 378 -32.31 2.62 -1.78
C LEU A 378 -33.27 2.29 -2.95
N ALA A 379 -34.09 3.27 -3.35
CA ALA A 379 -34.88 3.24 -4.58
C ALA A 379 -34.13 3.85 -5.79
N ILE A 380 -33.42 3.02 -6.57
CA ILE A 380 -32.76 3.40 -7.84
C ILE A 380 -33.28 2.53 -8.98
N ASP A 381 -34.55 2.73 -9.33
CA ASP A 381 -35.05 2.98 -10.69
C ASP A 381 -36.57 2.81 -10.76
N GLN A 382 -37.21 3.51 -11.70
CA GLN A 382 -38.65 3.45 -11.97
C GLN A 382 -38.96 2.57 -13.20
N VAL A 383 -37.96 1.89 -13.77
CA VAL A 383 -38.08 1.13 -15.02
C VAL A 383 -37.37 -0.23 -14.94
N GLU A 384 -37.56 -0.97 -13.85
CA GLU A 384 -37.70 -2.44 -13.96
C GLU A 384 -38.43 -3.03 -12.74
N TYR A 385 -39.53 -3.73 -13.01
CA TYR A 385 -40.42 -4.27 -11.98
C TYR A 385 -40.02 -5.73 -11.68
N ARG A 386 -39.02 -5.96 -10.81
CA ARG A 386 -38.73 -7.29 -10.21
C ARG A 386 -37.80 -7.23 -8.99
N LEU A 387 -38.31 -7.75 -7.87
CA LEU A 387 -37.62 -8.54 -6.83
C LEU A 387 -36.34 -7.97 -6.16
N THR A 388 -36.42 -7.60 -4.86
CA THR A 388 -35.68 -8.24 -3.74
C THR A 388 -35.88 -7.44 -2.43
N HIS A 389 -36.71 -7.98 -1.52
CA HIS A 389 -37.12 -7.42 -0.22
C HIS A 389 -36.56 -8.27 0.94
N HIS A 390 -36.47 -7.77 2.19
CA HIS A 390 -36.37 -8.49 3.52
C HIS A 390 -36.21 -7.48 4.67
N GLN A 391 -37.00 -7.55 5.77
CA GLN A 391 -36.84 -6.92 7.12
C GLN A 391 -37.68 -7.50 8.30
N THR A 392 -37.12 -7.54 9.51
CA THR A 392 -37.79 -7.97 10.77
C THR A 392 -38.67 -6.91 11.44
N TYR A 393 -38.31 -5.63 11.43
CA TYR A 393 -39.08 -4.59 12.16
C TYR A 393 -40.40 -4.19 11.51
N GLY A 394 -40.57 -4.52 10.23
CA GLY A 394 -41.87 -4.44 9.57
C GLY A 394 -42.82 -5.55 10.01
N ILE A 395 -42.38 -6.49 10.85
CA ILE A 395 -43.20 -7.59 11.37
C ILE A 395 -43.68 -7.25 12.79
N PRO A 396 -45.00 -7.23 13.03
CA PRO A 396 -45.54 -6.93 14.36
C PRO A 396 -45.17 -7.93 15.46
N SER A 397 -44.88 -9.21 15.18
CA SER A 397 -44.37 -10.17 16.20
C SER A 397 -43.10 -9.63 16.86
N VAL A 398 -42.10 -9.33 16.02
CA VAL A 398 -40.78 -8.87 16.41
C VAL A 398 -40.84 -7.48 17.04
N SER A 399 -41.49 -6.49 16.39
CA SER A 399 -41.51 -5.10 16.90
C SER A 399 -42.20 -4.96 18.26
N ARG A 400 -43.27 -5.74 18.52
CA ARG A 400 -43.94 -5.77 19.83
C ARG A 400 -43.03 -6.30 20.94
N LEU A 401 -42.28 -7.38 20.68
CA LEU A 401 -41.34 -7.95 21.66
C LEU A 401 -40.21 -6.97 22.00
N LEU A 402 -39.71 -6.25 21.00
CA LEU A 402 -38.65 -5.25 21.14
C LEU A 402 -39.10 -4.02 21.94
N ALA A 403 -40.31 -3.52 21.67
CA ALA A 403 -40.91 -2.46 22.46
C ALA A 403 -41.15 -2.90 23.91
N ALA A 404 -41.70 -4.11 24.11
CA ALA A 404 -41.99 -4.66 25.44
C ALA A 404 -40.74 -4.94 26.29
N THR A 405 -39.59 -5.22 25.68
CA THR A 405 -38.31 -5.43 26.40
C THR A 405 -37.55 -4.14 26.73
N GLY A 406 -38.02 -2.97 26.27
CA GLY A 406 -37.36 -1.69 26.53
C GLY A 406 -36.04 -1.48 25.79
N GLN A 407 -35.59 -2.45 24.98
CA GLN A 407 -34.25 -2.48 24.39
C GLN A 407 -34.10 -1.55 23.16
N LEU A 408 -35.20 -1.00 22.64
CA LEU A 408 -35.24 -0.07 21.51
C LEU A 408 -36.16 1.14 21.77
N THR A 409 -36.39 1.51 23.04
CA THR A 409 -37.30 2.61 23.42
C THR A 409 -36.60 3.96 23.60
N ASN A 410 -35.28 3.99 23.54
CA ASN A 410 -34.47 5.22 23.56
C ASN A 410 -33.11 4.99 22.91
N VAL A 411 -32.46 6.07 22.47
CA VAL A 411 -31.18 6.04 21.73
C VAL A 411 -30.07 5.28 22.49
N ARG A 412 -30.03 5.37 23.83
CA ARG A 412 -29.01 4.75 24.67
C ARG A 412 -29.12 3.23 24.69
N THR A 413 -30.29 2.71 25.10
CA THR A 413 -30.57 1.25 25.10
C THR A 413 -30.44 0.67 23.70
N ALA A 414 -30.94 1.39 22.69
CA ALA A 414 -30.86 0.95 21.32
C ALA A 414 -29.42 0.90 20.78
N SER A 415 -28.59 1.90 21.08
CA SER A 415 -27.16 1.87 20.70
C SER A 415 -26.38 0.81 21.44
N LYS A 416 -26.69 0.53 22.72
CA LYS A 416 -26.07 -0.55 23.49
C LYS A 416 -26.41 -1.92 22.89
N ARG A 417 -27.70 -2.17 22.60
CA ARG A 417 -28.17 -3.39 21.91
C ARG A 417 -27.49 -3.57 20.56
N ALA A 418 -27.36 -2.50 19.78
CA ALA A 418 -26.73 -2.54 18.46
C ALA A 418 -25.22 -2.85 18.55
N ALA A 419 -24.53 -2.30 19.55
CA ALA A 419 -23.14 -2.64 19.84
C ALA A 419 -23.00 -4.11 20.27
N ASP A 420 -23.81 -4.59 21.23
CA ASP A 420 -23.77 -5.97 21.70
C ASP A 420 -23.97 -6.97 20.56
N THR A 421 -24.99 -6.74 19.74
CA THR A 421 -25.32 -7.64 18.62
C THR A 421 -24.24 -7.57 17.53
N GLY A 422 -23.70 -6.37 17.26
CA GLY A 422 -22.59 -6.19 16.32
C GLY A 422 -21.30 -6.88 16.79
N VAL A 423 -20.98 -6.82 18.08
CA VAL A 423 -19.82 -7.52 18.66
C VAL A 423 -20.02 -9.03 18.57
N ILE A 424 -21.11 -9.58 19.14
CA ILE A 424 -21.34 -11.04 19.12
C ILE A 424 -21.32 -11.58 17.69
N LEU A 425 -21.99 -10.89 16.75
CA LEU A 425 -22.07 -11.38 15.38
C LEU A 425 -20.72 -11.25 14.63
N THR A 426 -19.93 -10.21 14.87
CA THR A 426 -18.59 -10.11 14.26
C THR A 426 -17.58 -11.10 14.87
N GLU A 427 -17.69 -11.42 16.16
CA GLU A 427 -16.94 -12.51 16.78
C GLU A 427 -17.22 -13.85 16.08
N VAL A 428 -18.50 -14.16 15.85
CA VAL A 428 -18.94 -15.40 15.20
C VAL A 428 -18.60 -15.46 13.71
N LEU A 429 -18.66 -14.34 12.97
CA LEU A 429 -18.45 -14.36 11.51
C LEU A 429 -16.97 -14.27 11.09
N LEU A 430 -16.09 -13.76 11.96
CA LEU A 430 -14.70 -13.43 11.59
C LEU A 430 -13.65 -14.34 12.25
N HIS A 431 -13.99 -15.07 13.31
CA HIS A 431 -13.15 -16.15 13.82
C HIS A 431 -13.47 -17.48 13.13
N HIS A 432 -12.51 -18.40 13.15
CA HIS A 432 -12.69 -19.75 12.61
C HIS A 432 -13.87 -20.45 13.32
N PRO A 433 -14.68 -21.28 12.65
CA PRO A 433 -15.83 -21.97 13.27
C PRO A 433 -15.53 -22.76 14.55
N SER A 434 -14.30 -23.29 14.65
CA SER A 434 -13.80 -24.04 15.82
C SER A 434 -13.12 -23.16 16.88
N ASP A 435 -13.02 -21.85 16.67
CA ASP A 435 -12.42 -20.90 17.62
C ASP A 435 -13.32 -20.76 18.86
N PRO A 436 -12.77 -20.81 20.09
CA PRO A 436 -13.53 -20.58 21.31
C PRO A 436 -14.37 -19.29 21.29
N ARG A 437 -13.91 -18.22 20.62
CA ARG A 437 -14.64 -16.94 20.51
C ARG A 437 -15.90 -17.06 19.65
N ALA A 438 -15.82 -17.78 18.53
CA ALA A 438 -16.99 -18.07 17.69
C ALA A 438 -17.98 -18.98 18.43
N ILE A 439 -17.47 -20.00 19.12
CA ILE A 439 -18.29 -20.95 19.91
C ILE A 439 -19.00 -20.23 21.07
N ASP A 440 -18.30 -19.38 21.84
CA ASP A 440 -18.90 -18.55 22.90
C ASP A 440 -19.95 -17.58 22.33
N GLY A 441 -19.70 -17.00 21.15
CA GLY A 441 -20.65 -16.12 20.48
C GLY A 441 -21.95 -16.85 20.11
N ILE A 442 -21.85 -18.04 19.50
CA ILE A 442 -23.01 -18.88 19.16
C ILE A 442 -23.74 -19.31 20.44
N ALA A 443 -23.02 -19.81 21.44
CA ALA A 443 -23.60 -20.19 22.73
C ALA A 443 -24.36 -19.03 23.40
N ARG A 444 -23.78 -17.82 23.37
CA ARG A 444 -24.40 -16.61 23.92
C ARG A 444 -25.65 -16.21 23.13
N MET A 445 -25.61 -16.23 21.80
CA MET A 445 -26.80 -15.96 20.98
C MET A 445 -27.91 -16.99 21.23
N SER A 446 -27.58 -18.28 21.28
CA SER A 446 -28.54 -19.36 21.53
C SER A 446 -29.23 -19.15 22.87
N PHE A 447 -28.48 -18.97 23.97
CA PHE A 447 -29.04 -18.68 25.30
C PHE A 447 -29.99 -17.47 25.30
N LEU A 448 -29.59 -16.35 24.67
CA LEU A 448 -30.40 -15.13 24.64
C LEU A 448 -31.72 -15.28 23.86
N HIS A 449 -31.76 -16.11 22.81
CA HIS A 449 -32.97 -16.33 22.00
C HIS A 449 -33.83 -17.49 22.51
N GLU A 450 -33.22 -18.55 23.04
CA GLU A 450 -33.91 -19.78 23.43
C GLU A 450 -35.00 -19.53 24.48
N ARG A 451 -34.77 -18.63 25.44
CA ARG A 451 -35.78 -18.21 26.43
C ARG A 451 -37.08 -17.69 25.78
N TYR A 452 -36.96 -16.99 24.65
CA TYR A 452 -38.11 -16.46 23.92
C TYR A 452 -38.72 -17.49 22.96
N ARG A 453 -37.91 -18.40 22.38
CA ARG A 453 -38.40 -19.55 21.59
C ARG A 453 -39.19 -20.54 22.46
N ARG A 454 -38.65 -20.96 23.62
CA ARG A 454 -39.34 -21.82 24.62
C ARG A 454 -40.66 -21.23 25.14
N THR A 455 -40.86 -19.93 25.04
CA THR A 455 -42.11 -19.25 25.46
C THR A 455 -43.02 -18.84 24.27
N GLY A 456 -42.69 -19.28 23.05
CA GLY A 456 -43.47 -18.98 21.83
C GLY A 456 -43.48 -17.51 21.43
N LYS A 457 -42.59 -16.68 21.99
CA LYS A 457 -42.51 -15.23 21.71
C LYS A 457 -41.66 -14.89 20.48
N ILE A 458 -40.82 -15.83 20.07
CA ILE A 458 -40.10 -15.83 18.78
C ILE A 458 -40.43 -17.17 18.15
N SER A 459 -41.03 -17.17 16.97
CA SER A 459 -41.25 -18.40 16.20
C SER A 459 -39.97 -18.85 15.49
N ASP A 460 -39.94 -20.11 15.08
CA ASP A 460 -38.82 -20.60 14.29
C ASP A 460 -38.74 -19.95 12.89
N GLU A 461 -39.88 -19.52 12.33
CA GLU A 461 -39.92 -18.69 11.12
C GLU A 461 -39.34 -17.29 11.36
N ASP A 462 -39.64 -16.63 12.51
CA ASP A 462 -39.00 -15.34 12.87
C ASP A 462 -37.46 -15.52 12.95
N MET A 463 -36.98 -16.65 13.47
CA MET A 463 -35.54 -16.97 13.54
C MET A 463 -34.93 -17.23 12.17
N LEU A 464 -35.54 -18.08 11.34
CA LEU A 464 -35.06 -18.40 9.99
C LEU A 464 -35.03 -17.16 9.09
N TYR A 465 -36.01 -16.28 9.25
CA TYR A 465 -36.06 -14.99 8.57
C TYR A 465 -35.05 -13.98 9.09
N THR A 466 -34.77 -13.98 10.41
CA THR A 466 -33.66 -13.20 10.97
C THR A 466 -32.31 -13.69 10.45
N LEU A 467 -32.14 -15.01 10.26
CA LEU A 467 -30.96 -15.61 9.64
C LEU A 467 -30.83 -15.18 8.15
N SER A 468 -31.93 -15.22 7.38
CA SER A 468 -31.90 -14.85 5.96
C SER A 468 -31.49 -13.39 5.74
N LEU A 469 -31.92 -12.49 6.61
CA LEU A 469 -31.50 -11.09 6.59
C LEU A 469 -29.98 -10.93 6.65
N PHE A 470 -29.31 -11.57 7.61
CA PHE A 470 -27.89 -11.35 7.81
C PHE A 470 -27.01 -11.89 6.68
N VAL A 471 -27.46 -12.92 5.95
CA VAL A 471 -26.75 -13.43 4.77
C VAL A 471 -27.12 -12.72 3.47
N LEU A 472 -28.40 -12.38 3.25
CA LEU A 472 -28.86 -11.80 2.00
C LEU A 472 -28.63 -10.28 1.91
N GLU A 473 -28.63 -9.56 3.03
CA GLU A 473 -28.40 -8.11 3.00
C GLU A 473 -26.99 -7.72 2.53
N PRO A 474 -25.88 -8.35 2.98
CA PRO A 474 -24.57 -8.09 2.40
C PRO A 474 -24.49 -8.38 0.90
N VAL A 475 -25.13 -9.46 0.41
CA VAL A 475 -25.20 -9.81 -1.02
C VAL A 475 -25.87 -8.69 -1.82
N ARG A 476 -27.00 -8.16 -1.32
CA ARG A 476 -27.78 -7.13 -2.00
C ARG A 476 -27.15 -5.75 -1.91
N TRP A 477 -26.66 -5.37 -0.73
CA TRP A 477 -25.99 -4.10 -0.52
C TRP A 477 -24.70 -3.99 -1.33
N THR A 478 -23.91 -5.06 -1.45
CA THR A 478 -22.70 -5.05 -2.31
C THR A 478 -23.06 -4.84 -3.77
N LYS A 479 -24.02 -5.62 -4.32
CA LYS A 479 -24.55 -5.40 -5.68
C LYS A 479 -25.04 -3.96 -5.91
N ARG A 480 -25.77 -3.40 -4.96
CA ARG A 480 -26.44 -2.08 -5.12
C ARG A 480 -25.53 -0.88 -4.79
N ILE A 481 -24.56 -0.97 -3.87
CA ILE A 481 -23.69 0.15 -3.43
C ILE A 481 -22.23 0.02 -3.85
N ASP A 482 -21.67 -1.20 -3.92
CA ASP A 482 -20.23 -1.40 -4.10
C ASP A 482 -19.80 -1.63 -5.57
N TRP A 483 -18.50 -1.63 -5.81
CA TRP A 483 -17.90 -1.56 -7.15
C TRP A 483 -18.18 -2.76 -8.07
N ARG A 484 -18.61 -3.89 -7.47
CA ARG A 484 -19.10 -5.10 -8.12
C ARG A 484 -20.11 -5.81 -7.21
N GLU A 485 -20.89 -6.73 -7.75
CA GLU A 485 -21.62 -7.71 -6.95
C GLU A 485 -20.70 -8.84 -6.45
N VAL A 486 -21.16 -9.56 -5.42
CA VAL A 486 -20.59 -10.86 -5.05
C VAL A 486 -20.88 -11.88 -6.16
N ASN A 487 -19.89 -12.72 -6.48
CA ASN A 487 -20.03 -13.74 -7.53
C ASN A 487 -20.67 -15.03 -7.00
N GLU A 488 -20.99 -15.99 -7.88
CA GLU A 488 -21.66 -17.24 -7.48
C GLU A 488 -20.88 -18.08 -6.46
N VAL A 489 -19.55 -18.13 -6.54
CA VAL A 489 -18.71 -18.86 -5.58
C VAL A 489 -18.73 -18.17 -4.22
N GLU A 490 -18.63 -16.84 -4.21
CA GLU A 490 -18.76 -16.01 -3.00
C GLU A 490 -20.15 -16.14 -2.36
N ARG A 491 -21.23 -16.21 -3.18
CA ARG A 491 -22.60 -16.51 -2.72
C ARG A 491 -22.70 -17.93 -2.16
N CYS A 492 -22.10 -18.91 -2.80
CA CYS A 492 -22.07 -20.29 -2.31
C CYS A 492 -21.35 -20.39 -0.95
N ALA A 493 -20.21 -19.73 -0.79
CA ALA A 493 -19.48 -19.66 0.47
C ALA A 493 -20.33 -19.05 1.60
N MET A 494 -21.01 -17.94 1.31
CA MET A 494 -21.95 -17.35 2.27
C MET A 494 -23.10 -18.32 2.60
N GLY A 495 -23.78 -18.90 1.61
CA GLY A 495 -24.85 -19.87 1.85
C GLY A 495 -24.39 -21.09 2.66
N THR A 496 -23.19 -21.59 2.40
CA THR A 496 -22.56 -22.71 3.13
C THR A 496 -22.32 -22.36 4.59
N TYR A 497 -21.70 -21.20 4.85
CA TYR A 497 -21.44 -20.73 6.21
C TYR A 497 -22.72 -20.49 7.01
N TRP A 498 -23.72 -19.84 6.40
CA TRP A 498 -24.96 -19.47 7.07
C TRP A 498 -25.95 -20.62 7.24
N CYS A 499 -25.87 -21.65 6.39
CA CYS A 499 -26.53 -22.93 6.63
C CYS A 499 -25.96 -23.59 7.90
N TRP A 500 -24.64 -23.73 8.00
CA TRP A 500 -23.99 -24.24 9.21
C TRP A 500 -24.33 -23.42 10.46
N LEU A 501 -24.34 -22.08 10.38
CA LEU A 501 -24.64 -21.22 11.52
C LEU A 501 -26.09 -21.38 12.02
N GLY A 502 -27.06 -21.58 11.12
CA GLY A 502 -28.44 -21.85 11.54
C GLY A 502 -28.59 -23.25 12.17
N GLU A 503 -27.92 -24.28 11.66
CA GLU A 503 -27.83 -25.59 12.33
C GLU A 503 -27.18 -25.46 13.72
N ALA A 504 -26.09 -24.69 13.84
CA ALA A 504 -25.38 -24.45 15.10
C ALA A 504 -26.25 -23.76 16.16
N MET A 505 -27.26 -22.99 15.74
CA MET A 505 -28.25 -22.29 16.57
C MET A 505 -29.61 -23.01 16.70
N ASP A 506 -29.69 -24.27 16.24
CA ASP A 506 -30.93 -25.07 16.19
C ASP A 506 -32.10 -24.36 15.49
N ILE A 507 -31.85 -23.63 14.40
CA ILE A 507 -32.91 -23.01 13.58
C ILE A 507 -33.40 -24.07 12.59
N PRO A 508 -34.66 -24.54 12.69
CA PRO A 508 -35.15 -25.57 11.78
C PRO A 508 -35.43 -24.99 10.40
N TYR A 509 -34.97 -25.68 9.36
CA TYR A 509 -35.18 -25.27 7.97
C TYR A 509 -36.52 -25.75 7.39
N THR A 510 -37.51 -26.11 8.22
CA THR A 510 -38.70 -26.88 7.80
C THR A 510 -39.64 -26.11 6.89
N ALA A 511 -39.49 -24.80 6.83
CA ALA A 511 -40.21 -23.93 5.90
C ALA A 511 -39.56 -23.87 4.49
N LEU A 512 -38.36 -24.42 4.33
CA LEU A 512 -37.67 -24.59 3.04
C LEU A 512 -38.06 -25.94 2.42
N LYS A 513 -38.42 -25.92 1.13
CA LYS A 513 -38.87 -27.05 0.31
C LYS A 513 -37.85 -28.19 0.29
N SER A 514 -36.56 -27.88 0.15
CA SER A 514 -35.51 -28.89 -0.03
C SER A 514 -35.17 -29.67 1.23
N HIS A 515 -35.44 -29.12 2.43
CA HIS A 515 -35.21 -29.84 3.69
C HIS A 515 -35.94 -31.21 3.71
N GLY A 516 -37.17 -31.26 3.20
CA GLY A 516 -37.99 -32.47 3.16
C GLY A 516 -37.87 -33.30 1.88
N SER A 517 -37.08 -32.88 0.89
CA SER A 517 -37.12 -33.44 -0.47
C SER A 517 -35.76 -33.82 -1.08
N GLY A 518 -34.80 -34.20 -0.23
CA GLY A 518 -33.49 -34.71 -0.66
C GLY A 518 -32.37 -33.68 -0.66
N GLY A 519 -32.50 -32.63 0.15
CA GLY A 519 -31.36 -31.78 0.52
C GLY A 519 -31.02 -30.65 -0.45
N TRP A 520 -29.98 -29.89 -0.11
CA TRP A 520 -29.42 -28.87 -0.98
C TRP A 520 -28.14 -29.37 -1.65
N ALA A 521 -28.02 -29.18 -2.96
CA ALA A 521 -26.82 -29.60 -3.71
C ALA A 521 -25.54 -28.85 -3.31
N ASN A 522 -25.66 -27.62 -2.81
CA ASN A 522 -24.57 -26.75 -2.32
C ASN A 522 -25.16 -25.47 -1.67
N GLY A 523 -24.28 -24.61 -1.14
CA GLY A 523 -24.66 -23.36 -0.49
C GLY A 523 -25.34 -22.33 -1.38
N LEU A 524 -25.13 -22.37 -2.70
CA LEU A 524 -25.84 -21.47 -3.63
C LEU A 524 -27.31 -21.89 -3.75
N HIS A 525 -27.61 -23.19 -3.83
CA HIS A 525 -28.99 -23.69 -3.84
C HIS A 525 -29.73 -23.33 -2.55
N PHE A 526 -29.09 -23.54 -1.38
CA PHE A 526 -29.62 -23.11 -0.09
C PHE A 526 -29.91 -21.60 -0.05
N LEU A 527 -28.98 -20.77 -0.52
CA LEU A 527 -29.13 -19.31 -0.46
C LEU A 527 -30.24 -18.79 -1.40
N ASP A 528 -30.34 -19.33 -2.61
CA ASP A 528 -31.37 -18.96 -3.59
C ASP A 528 -32.78 -19.36 -3.08
N GLU A 529 -32.91 -20.53 -2.46
CA GLU A 529 -34.18 -20.97 -1.86
C GLU A 529 -34.54 -20.19 -0.60
N LEU A 530 -33.56 -19.88 0.25
CA LEU A 530 -33.76 -19.05 1.43
C LEU A 530 -34.24 -17.63 1.04
N GLU A 531 -33.72 -17.08 -0.07
CA GLU A 531 -34.21 -15.82 -0.66
C GLU A 531 -35.64 -15.95 -1.20
N GLU A 532 -35.99 -17.03 -1.91
CA GLU A 532 -37.37 -17.27 -2.37
C GLU A 532 -38.37 -17.37 -1.20
N TRP A 533 -38.03 -18.17 -0.19
CA TRP A 533 -38.89 -18.38 0.98
C TRP A 533 -39.11 -17.08 1.76
N SER A 534 -38.04 -16.35 2.06
CA SER A 534 -38.17 -15.14 2.90
C SER A 534 -38.88 -13.99 2.18
N LEU A 535 -38.89 -13.96 0.83
CA LEU A 535 -39.77 -13.07 0.07
C LEU A 535 -41.25 -13.42 0.26
N GLY A 536 -41.59 -14.71 0.29
CA GLY A 536 -42.95 -15.18 0.57
C GLY A 536 -43.40 -14.83 1.99
N TYR A 537 -42.53 -15.06 2.97
CA TYR A 537 -42.77 -14.73 4.38
C TYR A 537 -43.08 -13.24 4.58
N GLU A 538 -42.40 -12.33 3.88
CA GLU A 538 -42.70 -10.89 3.92
C GLU A 538 -44.06 -10.49 3.38
N VAL A 539 -44.55 -11.17 2.35
CA VAL A 539 -45.85 -10.85 1.74
C VAL A 539 -46.97 -11.05 2.75
N GLY A 540 -46.85 -12.06 3.64
CA GLY A 540 -47.79 -12.30 4.74
C GLY A 540 -47.52 -11.44 5.98
N ASN A 541 -46.26 -11.24 6.35
CA ASN A 541 -45.89 -10.76 7.70
C ASN A 541 -45.43 -9.29 7.79
N MET A 542 -44.99 -8.67 6.68
CA MET A 542 -44.51 -7.28 6.69
C MET A 542 -45.67 -6.28 6.52
N VAL A 543 -46.36 -5.98 7.63
CA VAL A 543 -47.58 -5.14 7.65
C VAL A 543 -47.44 -3.92 8.56
N SER A 544 -48.20 -2.86 8.27
CA SER A 544 -48.16 -1.60 9.04
C SER A 544 -48.58 -1.77 10.50
N ALA A 545 -47.74 -1.31 11.44
CA ALA A 545 -48.06 -1.23 12.85
C ALA A 545 -47.32 -0.07 13.55
N GLU A 546 -47.96 0.55 14.54
CA GLU A 546 -47.36 1.66 15.30
C GLU A 546 -46.10 1.23 16.08
N THR A 547 -46.00 -0.03 16.51
CA THR A 547 -44.78 -0.56 17.13
C THR A 547 -43.61 -0.63 16.15
N ASN A 548 -43.87 -0.90 14.87
CA ASN A 548 -42.85 -0.85 13.81
C ASN A 548 -42.32 0.58 13.67
N LYS A 549 -43.23 1.56 13.60
CA LYS A 549 -42.91 3.00 13.48
C LYS A 549 -42.11 3.52 14.66
N ALA A 550 -42.51 3.18 15.88
CA ALA A 550 -41.83 3.60 17.11
C ALA A 550 -40.38 3.08 17.18
N VAL A 551 -40.19 1.78 16.93
CA VAL A 551 -38.86 1.16 16.93
C VAL A 551 -37.98 1.68 15.78
N ALA A 552 -38.55 1.90 14.60
CA ALA A 552 -37.84 2.47 13.46
C ALA A 552 -37.42 3.94 13.70
N LYS A 553 -38.19 4.73 14.45
CA LYS A 553 -37.82 6.10 14.79
C LYS A 553 -36.56 6.17 15.65
N HIS A 554 -36.55 5.48 16.80
CA HIS A 554 -35.39 5.45 17.69
C HIS A 554 -34.13 4.85 17.04
N THR A 555 -34.34 3.94 16.08
CA THR A 555 -33.31 3.41 15.19
C THR A 555 -32.67 4.49 14.31
N VAL A 556 -33.48 5.32 13.64
CA VAL A 556 -32.95 6.40 12.79
C VAL A 556 -32.27 7.49 13.63
N ASP A 557 -32.76 7.76 14.84
CA ASP A 557 -32.10 8.67 15.79
C ASP A 557 -30.63 8.23 16.10
N ILE A 558 -30.33 6.92 16.12
CA ILE A 558 -28.95 6.40 16.27
C ILE A 558 -28.12 6.69 15.02
N ALA A 559 -28.68 6.45 13.82
CA ALA A 559 -27.98 6.71 12.56
C ALA A 559 -27.68 8.20 12.35
N LEU A 560 -28.53 9.08 12.88
CA LEU A 560 -28.37 10.54 12.84
C LEU A 560 -27.58 11.10 14.03
N PHE A 561 -27.15 10.27 15.00
CA PHE A 561 -26.55 10.73 16.25
C PHE A 561 -25.27 11.57 16.04
N ASN A 562 -24.38 11.12 15.15
CA ASN A 562 -23.14 11.84 14.82
C ASN A 562 -23.31 12.82 13.64
N ILE A 563 -24.54 13.23 13.33
CA ILE A 563 -24.87 14.21 12.28
C ILE A 563 -25.32 15.53 12.94
N PRO A 564 -24.88 16.71 12.49
CA PRO A 564 -25.38 17.99 13.00
C PRO A 564 -26.91 18.09 12.89
N LYS A 565 -27.58 18.57 13.94
CA LYS A 565 -29.05 18.72 13.99
C LYS A 565 -29.64 19.49 12.81
N VAL A 566 -28.92 20.49 12.29
CA VAL A 566 -29.32 21.29 11.11
C VAL A 566 -29.46 20.43 9.84
N LEU A 567 -28.68 19.34 9.74
CA LEU A 567 -28.71 18.40 8.62
C LEU A 567 -29.64 17.20 8.86
N HIS A 568 -30.31 17.10 10.03
CA HIS A 568 -31.15 15.94 10.36
C HIS A 568 -32.30 15.73 9.39
N ALA A 569 -32.99 16.78 8.93
CA ALA A 569 -34.08 16.65 7.97
C ALA A 569 -33.61 16.07 6.62
N VAL A 570 -32.52 16.61 6.06
CA VAL A 570 -31.92 16.11 4.80
C VAL A 570 -31.37 14.69 4.97
N SER A 571 -30.77 14.40 6.12
CA SER A 571 -30.19 13.09 6.42
C SER A 571 -31.26 12.03 6.68
N PHE A 572 -32.38 12.40 7.32
CA PHE A 572 -33.56 11.55 7.46
C PHE A 572 -34.18 11.25 6.08
N ASP A 573 -34.25 12.24 5.19
CA ASP A 573 -34.73 12.04 3.82
C ASP A 573 -33.80 11.11 3.02
N LEU A 574 -32.47 11.27 3.13
CA LEU A 574 -31.48 10.34 2.55
C LEU A 574 -31.56 8.93 3.17
N VAL A 575 -31.79 8.82 4.49
CA VAL A 575 -32.07 7.54 5.16
C VAL A 575 -33.43 6.98 4.73
N SER A 576 -34.35 7.80 4.24
CA SER A 576 -35.66 7.39 3.70
C SER A 576 -35.63 7.04 2.22
N CYS A 577 -34.72 7.62 1.43
CA CYS A 577 -34.25 7.07 0.14
C CYS A 577 -33.72 5.68 0.39
N LEU A 578 -32.89 5.59 1.42
CA LEU A 578 -32.55 4.41 2.20
C LEU A 578 -33.73 3.48 2.57
N LEU A 579 -35.02 3.71 2.33
CA LEU A 579 -36.08 2.77 2.75
C LEU A 579 -36.73 2.04 1.58
N GLU A 580 -36.84 0.71 1.70
CA GLU A 580 -37.54 -0.12 0.72
C GLU A 580 -39.04 0.17 0.75
N PRO A 581 -39.77 0.25 -0.40
CA PRO A 581 -41.17 0.66 -0.41
C PRO A 581 -42.10 -0.14 0.53
N ARG A 582 -41.95 -1.47 0.58
CA ARG A 582 -42.78 -2.35 1.45
C ARG A 582 -42.53 -2.06 2.93
N LEU A 583 -41.27 -1.99 3.35
CA LEU A 583 -40.96 -1.57 4.72
C LEU A 583 -41.49 -0.16 4.98
N ARG A 584 -41.25 0.80 4.09
CA ARG A 584 -41.62 2.20 4.33
C ARG A 584 -43.11 2.33 4.67
N THR A 585 -43.95 1.55 4.01
CA THR A 585 -45.36 1.35 4.36
C THR A 585 -45.54 0.65 5.72
N ALA A 586 -44.84 -0.46 5.98
CA ALA A 586 -44.92 -1.20 7.25
C ALA A 586 -44.43 -0.44 8.50
N ILE A 587 -43.47 0.49 8.37
CA ILE A 587 -43.01 1.39 9.45
C ILE A 587 -43.67 2.77 9.40
N MET A 588 -44.58 3.00 8.44
CA MET A 588 -45.37 4.24 8.31
C MET A 588 -44.50 5.50 8.15
N PHE A 589 -43.44 5.40 7.35
CA PHE A 589 -42.57 6.53 6.98
C PHE A 589 -43.01 7.13 5.64
N GLU A 590 -42.81 8.44 5.48
CA GLU A 590 -43.15 9.16 4.26
C GLU A 590 -42.24 8.78 3.09
N ARG A 591 -42.70 9.01 1.86
CA ARG A 591 -41.86 8.78 0.67
C ARG A 591 -40.74 9.82 0.64
N PRO A 592 -39.49 9.42 0.35
CA PRO A 592 -38.39 10.37 0.26
C PRO A 592 -38.57 11.34 -0.90
N SER A 593 -37.94 12.51 -0.79
CA SER A 593 -37.95 13.49 -1.88
C SER A 593 -37.23 12.97 -3.13
N LEU A 594 -37.66 13.46 -4.30
CA LEU A 594 -36.99 13.19 -5.56
C LEU A 594 -35.54 13.71 -5.56
N LEU A 595 -35.28 14.83 -4.86
CA LEU A 595 -33.97 15.44 -4.77
C LEU A 595 -32.99 14.59 -3.95
N ALA A 596 -33.37 14.15 -2.75
CA ALA A 596 -32.55 13.26 -1.95
C ALA A 596 -32.34 11.91 -2.66
N SER A 597 -33.37 11.40 -3.34
CA SER A 597 -33.26 10.16 -4.11
C SER A 597 -32.23 10.30 -5.23
N LEU A 598 -32.30 11.37 -6.02
CA LEU A 598 -31.33 11.69 -7.08
C LEU A 598 -29.92 11.92 -6.53
N ALA A 599 -29.77 12.72 -5.47
CA ALA A 599 -28.49 12.98 -4.83
C ALA A 599 -27.82 11.67 -4.39
N LEU A 600 -28.59 10.75 -3.82
CA LEU A 600 -28.07 9.46 -3.39
C LEU A 600 -27.75 8.53 -4.56
N LYS A 601 -28.46 8.61 -5.70
CA LYS A 601 -28.03 7.97 -6.97
C LYS A 601 -26.64 8.44 -7.37
N VAL A 602 -26.42 9.76 -7.39
CA VAL A 602 -25.14 10.36 -7.79
C VAL A 602 -24.02 9.96 -6.84
N ILE A 603 -24.26 10.00 -5.51
CA ILE A 603 -23.28 9.58 -4.50
C ILE A 603 -22.88 8.12 -4.68
N VAL A 604 -23.84 7.21 -4.88
CA VAL A 604 -23.55 5.79 -5.08
C VAL A 604 -22.86 5.54 -6.43
N ALA A 605 -23.31 6.15 -7.52
CA ALA A 605 -22.68 6.01 -8.84
C ALA A 605 -21.23 6.51 -8.83
N LEU A 606 -20.98 7.68 -8.23
CA LEU A 606 -19.65 8.24 -8.07
C LEU A 606 -18.77 7.34 -7.19
N ARG A 607 -19.30 6.84 -6.06
CA ARG A 607 -18.58 5.87 -5.20
C ARG A 607 -18.20 4.62 -5.99
N LYS A 608 -19.14 4.02 -6.73
CA LYS A 608 -18.88 2.82 -7.55
C LYS A 608 -17.78 3.08 -8.57
N LEU A 609 -17.85 4.21 -9.28
CA LEU A 609 -16.84 4.62 -10.27
C LEU A 609 -15.45 4.79 -9.63
N LEU A 610 -15.35 5.55 -8.53
CA LEU A 610 -14.10 5.79 -7.82
C LEU A 610 -13.48 4.50 -7.26
N VAL A 611 -14.27 3.69 -6.55
CA VAL A 611 -13.79 2.43 -5.96
C VAL A 611 -13.38 1.43 -7.05
N ARG A 612 -14.16 1.31 -8.13
CA ARG A 612 -13.89 0.36 -9.23
C ARG A 612 -12.61 0.66 -10.00
N HIS A 613 -12.34 1.94 -10.25
CA HIS A 613 -11.34 2.35 -11.22
C HIS A 613 -10.12 3.05 -10.59
N PHE A 614 -10.30 3.80 -9.50
CA PHE A 614 -9.27 4.71 -8.98
C PHE A 614 -8.62 4.27 -7.66
N PHE A 615 -9.18 3.30 -6.93
CA PHE A 615 -8.60 2.81 -5.68
C PHE A 615 -8.04 1.40 -5.82
N LEU A 616 -6.78 1.19 -5.47
CA LEU A 616 -6.17 -0.14 -5.38
C LEU A 616 -6.96 -1.06 -4.41
N PRO A 617 -6.95 -2.39 -4.64
CA PRO A 617 -7.58 -3.32 -3.71
C PRO A 617 -6.78 -3.38 -2.40
N ARG A 618 -7.49 -3.27 -1.28
CA ARG A 618 -6.91 -3.28 0.08
C ARG A 618 -6.04 -4.52 0.33
N PRO A 619 -4.76 -4.40 0.74
CA PRO A 619 -3.95 -5.55 1.14
C PRO A 619 -4.35 -6.07 2.53
N TYR A 620 -4.02 -7.32 2.85
CA TYR A 620 -4.49 -7.99 4.07
C TYR A 620 -3.97 -7.34 5.38
N PHE A 621 -2.78 -6.73 5.35
CA PHE A 621 -2.26 -5.98 6.50
C PHE A 621 -3.01 -4.67 6.79
N LEU A 622 -3.80 -4.16 5.82
CA LEU A 622 -4.72 -3.01 5.99
C LEU A 622 -6.19 -3.44 6.13
N ARG A 623 -6.47 -4.71 6.43
CA ARG A 623 -7.85 -5.21 6.62
C ARG A 623 -8.57 -4.47 7.75
N LYS A 624 -9.90 -4.34 7.65
CA LYS A 624 -10.71 -3.68 8.69
C LYS A 624 -10.81 -4.61 9.89
N ARG A 625 -9.95 -4.40 10.89
CA ARG A 625 -9.98 -5.13 12.15
C ARG A 625 -11.14 -4.67 13.02
N TRP A 626 -11.86 -5.62 13.60
CA TRP A 626 -13.08 -5.38 14.39
C TRP A 626 -12.84 -5.40 15.90
N PHE A 627 -11.87 -6.19 16.35
CA PHE A 627 -11.57 -6.45 17.75
C PHE A 627 -10.06 -6.58 17.99
N SER A 628 -9.65 -6.56 19.26
CA SER A 628 -8.30 -6.97 19.67
C SER A 628 -8.10 -8.48 19.49
N ASP A 629 -6.89 -8.88 19.07
CA ASP A 629 -6.52 -10.31 19.00
C ASP A 629 -6.42 -10.89 20.41
N GLU A 630 -5.82 -10.12 21.32
CA GLU A 630 -5.52 -10.50 22.70
C GLU A 630 -6.44 -9.78 23.72
N LEU A 631 -6.45 -10.32 24.94
CA LEU A 631 -7.06 -9.68 26.11
C LEU A 631 -6.21 -8.49 26.56
N ASN A 632 -6.88 -7.44 27.03
CA ASN A 632 -6.23 -6.30 27.68
C ASN A 632 -5.86 -6.62 29.15
N ALA A 633 -5.26 -5.64 29.84
CA ALA A 633 -4.86 -5.75 31.24
C ALA A 633 -6.04 -6.00 32.21
N ASP A 634 -7.27 -5.70 31.81
CA ASP A 634 -8.50 -5.94 32.57
C ASP A 634 -9.10 -7.35 32.28
N GLY A 635 -8.41 -8.19 31.50
CA GLY A 635 -8.86 -9.53 31.11
C GLY A 635 -10.00 -9.50 30.09
N ARG A 636 -10.09 -8.47 29.24
CA ARG A 636 -11.22 -8.21 28.33
C ARG A 636 -10.78 -7.94 26.89
N PHE A 637 -11.62 -8.26 25.92
CA PHE A 637 -11.41 -7.86 24.53
C PHE A 637 -11.90 -6.43 24.30
N ASN A 638 -11.26 -5.70 23.39
CA ASN A 638 -11.71 -4.37 22.99
C ASN A 638 -12.26 -4.37 21.57
N PHE A 639 -13.28 -3.53 21.34
CA PHE A 639 -13.83 -3.29 20.00
C PHE A 639 -13.07 -2.13 19.33
N GLU A 640 -12.79 -2.28 18.05
CA GLU A 640 -11.93 -1.36 17.29
C GLU A 640 -12.72 -0.38 16.42
N GLN A 641 -13.98 -0.70 16.09
CA GLN A 641 -14.77 0.05 15.11
C GLN A 641 -15.87 0.90 15.74
N TYR A 642 -16.00 2.12 15.24
CA TYR A 642 -16.96 3.10 15.73
C TYR A 642 -18.30 2.92 15.01
N ILE A 643 -19.34 2.53 15.75
CA ILE A 643 -20.69 2.29 15.18
C ILE A 643 -21.58 3.53 15.34
N ALA A 644 -21.86 3.93 16.58
CA ALA A 644 -22.61 5.15 16.90
C ALA A 644 -22.06 5.80 18.18
N HIS A 645 -22.06 5.04 19.28
CA HIS A 645 -21.37 5.35 20.53
C HIS A 645 -20.10 4.47 20.66
N PRO A 646 -19.10 4.89 21.47
CA PRO A 646 -17.82 4.19 21.63
C PRO A 646 -17.90 2.96 22.55
N SER A 647 -18.94 2.14 22.41
CA SER A 647 -19.15 0.92 23.20
C SER A 647 -17.98 -0.06 23.05
N TYR A 648 -17.40 -0.45 24.18
CA TYR A 648 -16.27 -1.39 24.29
C TYR A 648 -14.93 -0.93 23.71
N ILE A 649 -14.82 0.36 23.33
CA ILE A 649 -13.63 0.92 22.70
C ILE A 649 -12.68 1.48 23.76
N ARG A 650 -11.43 1.00 23.77
CA ARG A 650 -10.38 1.51 24.67
C ARG A 650 -10.01 2.98 24.36
N PRO A 651 -9.90 3.87 25.37
CA PRO A 651 -9.45 5.24 25.21
C PRO A 651 -7.93 5.32 24.95
N THR A 652 -7.50 5.11 23.70
CA THR A 652 -6.12 5.38 23.27
C THR A 652 -5.96 6.83 22.82
N PHE A 653 -4.73 7.35 22.82
CA PHE A 653 -4.43 8.73 22.39
C PHE A 653 -5.02 9.03 21.00
N TYR A 654 -4.75 8.17 20.01
CA TYR A 654 -5.26 8.35 18.65
C TYR A 654 -6.80 8.32 18.60
N LYS A 655 -7.45 7.37 19.29
CA LYS A 655 -8.92 7.25 19.30
C LYS A 655 -9.61 8.45 19.98
N ARG A 656 -8.92 9.17 20.87
CA ARG A 656 -9.44 10.39 21.52
C ARG A 656 -9.06 11.71 20.84
N TRP A 657 -7.97 11.76 20.07
CA TRP A 657 -7.41 13.02 19.56
C TRP A 657 -7.20 13.09 18.04
N SER A 658 -7.62 12.07 17.27
CA SER A 658 -7.64 12.14 15.82
C SER A 658 -8.53 13.27 15.28
N LEU A 659 -8.32 13.69 14.03
CA LEU A 659 -9.20 14.64 13.34
C LEU A 659 -10.68 14.19 13.35
N ASN A 660 -10.93 12.88 13.22
CA ASN A 660 -12.28 12.32 13.32
C ASN A 660 -12.86 12.46 14.74
N SER A 661 -12.04 12.26 15.77
CA SER A 661 -12.43 12.46 17.18
C SER A 661 -12.79 13.94 17.44
N TRP A 662 -12.08 14.89 16.84
CA TRP A 662 -12.43 16.31 16.89
C TRP A 662 -13.74 16.62 16.15
N LEU A 663 -13.93 16.10 14.93
CA LEU A 663 -15.19 16.24 14.18
C LEU A 663 -16.39 15.70 14.96
N ILE A 664 -16.27 14.52 15.58
CA ILE A 664 -17.31 13.92 16.43
C ILE A 664 -17.66 14.86 17.61
N ARG A 665 -16.67 15.42 18.31
CA ARG A 665 -16.94 16.37 19.41
C ARG A 665 -17.60 17.66 18.93
N MET A 666 -17.18 18.20 17.78
CA MET A 666 -17.77 19.43 17.21
C MET A 666 -19.26 19.28 16.87
N VAL A 667 -19.72 18.06 16.57
CA VAL A 667 -21.14 17.77 16.30
C VAL A 667 -21.92 17.29 17.54
N GLY A 668 -21.28 17.25 18.72
CA GLY A 668 -21.89 16.85 19.99
C GLY A 668 -21.83 15.34 20.30
N GLY A 669 -21.10 14.55 19.52
CA GLY A 669 -20.86 13.13 19.79
C GLY A 669 -19.78 12.92 20.87
N SER A 670 -19.79 11.74 21.49
CA SER A 670 -18.90 11.38 22.61
C SER A 670 -17.84 10.35 22.19
N VAL A 671 -16.55 10.64 22.35
CA VAL A 671 -15.48 9.69 21.95
C VAL A 671 -15.06 8.78 23.14
N PRO A 672 -14.24 7.72 22.92
CA PRO A 672 -13.90 6.76 23.97
C PRO A 672 -13.38 7.41 25.26
N GLY A 673 -14.00 7.06 26.39
CA GLY A 673 -13.66 7.57 27.72
C GLY A 673 -14.32 8.91 28.12
N ASP A 674 -15.01 9.62 27.22
CA ASP A 674 -15.62 10.92 27.54
C ASP A 674 -16.80 10.83 28.54
N GLN A 675 -17.48 9.67 28.65
CA GLN A 675 -18.56 9.40 29.62
C GLN A 675 -18.17 8.33 30.68
N GLY A 676 -16.89 8.26 31.03
CA GLY A 676 -16.39 7.33 32.05
C GLY A 676 -16.70 5.86 31.71
N ALA A 677 -17.30 5.14 32.67
CA ALA A 677 -17.60 3.71 32.55
C ALA A 677 -18.81 3.37 31.65
N GLU A 678 -19.61 4.36 31.23
CA GLU A 678 -20.92 4.15 30.59
C GLU A 678 -20.86 3.29 29.32
N TYR A 679 -19.85 3.50 28.47
CA TYR A 679 -19.64 2.73 27.24
C TYR A 679 -18.70 1.53 27.43
N CYS A 680 -18.44 1.10 28.66
CA CYS A 680 -17.52 -0.01 28.99
C CYS A 680 -16.14 0.11 28.30
N PRO A 681 -15.39 1.22 28.47
CA PRO A 681 -14.08 1.43 27.84
C PRO A 681 -13.04 0.33 28.15
N GLN A 682 -13.21 -0.39 29.26
CA GLN A 682 -12.44 -1.58 29.64
C GLN A 682 -12.68 -2.81 28.73
N GLY A 683 -13.65 -2.76 27.82
CA GLY A 683 -13.93 -3.86 26.88
C GLY A 683 -15.01 -4.84 27.37
N TYR A 684 -15.12 -5.98 26.67
CA TYR A 684 -16.15 -7.00 26.84
C TYR A 684 -15.56 -8.39 27.13
N ILE A 685 -16.45 -9.27 27.60
CA ILE A 685 -16.29 -10.72 27.61
C ILE A 685 -17.51 -11.25 26.84
N ILE A 686 -17.33 -12.20 25.93
CA ILE A 686 -18.39 -12.61 24.98
C ILE A 686 -19.62 -13.14 25.73
N THR A 687 -19.42 -13.94 26.77
CA THR A 687 -20.48 -14.47 27.66
C THR A 687 -21.23 -13.42 28.48
N GLU A 688 -20.70 -12.19 28.60
CA GLU A 688 -21.37 -11.08 29.29
C GLU A 688 -22.27 -10.23 28.38
N LEU A 689 -22.14 -10.34 27.04
CA LEU A 689 -22.79 -9.44 26.08
C LEU A 689 -24.33 -9.58 26.08
N GLY A 690 -25.02 -8.49 25.69
CA GLY A 690 -26.48 -8.40 25.66
C GLY A 690 -27.07 -7.60 26.82
N PRO A 691 -28.38 -7.78 27.12
CA PRO A 691 -29.08 -7.02 28.16
C PRO A 691 -28.43 -7.11 29.54
N ASP A 692 -28.38 -5.99 30.27
CA ASP A 692 -27.70 -5.90 31.58
C ASP A 692 -28.28 -6.88 32.61
N ASP A 693 -29.59 -7.18 32.55
CA ASP A 693 -30.24 -8.16 33.42
C ASP A 693 -29.87 -9.62 33.09
N MET A 694 -29.27 -9.88 31.93
CA MET A 694 -28.76 -11.18 31.47
C MET A 694 -27.23 -11.31 31.58
N ARG A 695 -26.52 -10.26 32.01
CA ARG A 695 -25.06 -10.27 32.15
C ARG A 695 -24.60 -11.33 33.16
N GLY A 696 -23.65 -12.18 32.76
CA GLY A 696 -23.13 -13.28 33.61
C GLY A 696 -24.12 -14.41 33.89
N LYS A 697 -25.26 -14.48 33.21
CA LYS A 697 -26.26 -15.55 33.34
C LYS A 697 -26.21 -16.50 32.14
N GLY A 698 -26.68 -17.72 32.34
CA GLY A 698 -26.86 -18.73 31.29
C GLY A 698 -25.71 -19.72 31.12
N GLU A 699 -24.72 -19.74 32.02
CA GLU A 699 -23.49 -20.51 31.84
C GLU A 699 -23.73 -22.02 31.60
N HIS A 700 -24.72 -22.62 32.27
CA HIS A 700 -25.10 -24.02 32.05
C HIS A 700 -25.64 -24.26 30.63
N ASP A 701 -26.54 -23.41 30.14
CA ASP A 701 -27.14 -23.53 28.80
C ASP A 701 -26.12 -23.21 27.70
N MET A 702 -25.23 -22.23 27.96
CA MET A 702 -24.10 -21.92 27.09
C MET A 702 -23.13 -23.10 27.03
N GLN A 703 -22.76 -23.72 28.16
CA GLN A 703 -21.88 -24.89 28.18
C GLN A 703 -22.48 -26.09 27.43
N ALA A 704 -23.77 -26.37 27.60
CA ALA A 704 -24.46 -27.41 26.82
C ALA A 704 -24.36 -27.15 25.30
N THR A 705 -24.43 -25.88 24.88
CA THR A 705 -24.22 -25.46 23.50
C THR A 705 -22.76 -25.67 23.06
N ARG A 706 -21.77 -25.29 23.87
CA ARG A 706 -20.33 -25.53 23.60
C ARG A 706 -20.03 -27.01 23.41
N ASP A 707 -20.52 -27.85 24.31
CA ASP A 707 -20.30 -29.29 24.29
C ASP A 707 -20.94 -29.94 23.05
N ARG A 708 -22.07 -29.41 22.57
CA ARG A 708 -22.70 -29.85 21.31
C ARG A 708 -21.85 -29.45 20.11
N LEU A 709 -21.45 -28.18 20.02
CA LEU A 709 -20.66 -27.67 18.89
C LEU A 709 -19.30 -28.38 18.80
N SER A 710 -18.65 -28.63 19.94
CA SER A 710 -17.39 -29.39 20.01
C SER A 710 -17.55 -30.85 19.57
N ARG A 711 -18.70 -31.48 19.83
CA ARG A 711 -19.01 -32.85 19.36
C ARG A 711 -19.39 -32.91 17.88
N ASN A 712 -20.04 -31.87 17.36
CA ASN A 712 -20.56 -31.82 15.98
C ASN A 712 -19.61 -31.14 14.98
N GLY A 713 -18.46 -30.64 15.45
CA GLY A 713 -17.51 -29.77 14.75
C GLY A 713 -16.70 -30.41 13.61
N ARG A 714 -17.36 -31.15 12.71
CA ARG A 714 -16.81 -31.47 11.40
C ARG A 714 -16.71 -30.20 10.57
N ILE A 715 -15.54 -29.97 9.98
CA ILE A 715 -15.23 -28.85 9.08
C ILE A 715 -15.66 -29.17 7.62
N ASP A 716 -16.06 -30.42 7.38
CA ASP A 716 -16.66 -30.94 6.14
C ASP A 716 -17.83 -30.08 5.63
N CYS A 717 -18.21 -30.26 4.37
CA CYS A 717 -19.33 -29.54 3.78
C CYS A 717 -20.65 -29.85 4.53
N PRO A 718 -21.42 -28.84 4.99
CA PRO A 718 -22.69 -29.09 5.68
C PRO A 718 -23.70 -29.85 4.80
N PHE A 719 -23.57 -29.73 3.48
CA PHE A 719 -24.44 -30.39 2.50
C PHE A 719 -24.12 -31.88 2.25
N ASP A 720 -23.03 -32.43 2.81
CA ASP A 720 -22.75 -33.88 2.73
C ASP A 720 -23.67 -34.74 3.61
N ARG A 721 -24.51 -34.10 4.44
CA ARG A 721 -25.45 -34.75 5.37
C ARG A 721 -26.88 -34.87 4.81
N TRP A 722 -27.12 -34.28 3.64
CA TRP A 722 -28.44 -34.01 3.07
C TRP A 722 -28.70 -34.80 1.78
#